data_AF-A0A4V3AUS6-F1
#
_entry.id   AF-A0A4V3AUS6-F1
#
_cell.length_a   1.000
_cell.length_b   1.000
_cell.length_c   1.000
_cell.angle_alpha   90.00
_cell.angle_beta   90.00
_cell.angle_gamma   90.00
#
_symmetry.space_group_name_H-M   'P 1'
#
loop_
_entity.id
_entity.type
_entity.pdbx_description
1 polymer ?
#
loop_
_entity_poly.entity_id
_entity_poly.type
_entity_poly.pdbx_seq_one_letter_code
_entity_poly.pdbx_strand_id
1 'polypeptide(L)'
;MSKFLSCSLLSLSLLAGFGSSYAGDTPLYQPTPDWVLMATPPEKIAASDDKLQAVVLDNQIRVQNGIVWNYGESAQRVTSADALNKMGSIVLKWWPDHGDLIIHGVDIIRDGHRIDVLAQGQKFTVLRREANLENLMLDGLLTATLAAEGLRVGDILDLRYSTTFSDATLQGNVSASAGLVVEPVRVGFGRVRALWQDSDAINWKLYLTGATPKESRMGDWHEISVMLPIAKQPDAAAGAPGRYYKPQAIELSSFADWKTVSKIMAPLYVTDGLIQPGGSLDQEVQKIAQSTNDKRQRAALALQLAQNKVRYFLKAMDGGNYVPQAPEQTWATRFGDCKAKSLLLLAVLHQLGVEAEPIIANLNNGDMIPARIPSVAAFNHVLVLAHIDGQDLYLDGTGLGSMPEDLNDVPHLYWVLPVSANGADLLKVPDQYPARPMIEFISTIDMRGGINLPAATKLKFTYRGPMAGMMNTNLNRLDKEGREKFLIGAIRQVPNFNGATSPEFEFDEAKATATITVDGVFQQNWSRSNNRYEFDPVGFTAPPPPDRSRAIWKDIPVFIPPTPFMSGRMVMLLPDKGKGISLDGDQQKQIELPGNRRYQYDVSIKDGVLDINFKLNHAGGEISAADLPDLRKKIAELARHPVKVRTSTDYPQPWAQVEKAKKEHLYDEVLRILGQSIQAKPDEAKRYLTRAAFLTIIFEREQALADMTKALTLQADKPTYLARAELYRELGQDDKAMADLHAALELDPVDDAAITSLSRLEALTYQFDSAITRMDAAIDNGGAQEAALVQSKAEILFFADKSNEAIESVNAAIEKWPRNASLYNMRCWLRGIANVDLDEGKNDCAHAIQLGDQIAAAALDSRAMIYYKQHNYTDAIADINAALEENPNQSGSLFMKAVVERELGKKAESAKAIAGARLLDPRVEQEYARYGVKW
;
A
#
# COMPACT_ATOMS: atom_id res chain seq x y z
N MET A 1 77.98 41.55 22.54
CA MET A 1 78.37 42.88 21.99
C MET A 1 78.00 42.92 20.53
N SER A 2 77.40 44.03 20.13
CA SER A 2 76.87 44.38 18.81
C SER A 2 77.90 44.28 17.68
N LYS A 3 77.48 43.97 16.44
CA LYS A 3 77.22 44.96 15.37
C LYS A 3 76.94 44.32 14.01
N PHE A 4 76.09 45.06 13.29
CA PHE A 4 75.43 44.85 12.01
C PHE A 4 76.30 45.06 10.76
N LEU A 5 75.62 44.81 9.62
CA LEU A 5 75.80 45.26 8.22
C LEU A 5 76.67 44.36 7.32
N SER A 6 76.32 44.06 6.06
CA SER A 6 75.08 44.10 5.27
C SER A 6 75.41 43.63 3.84
N CYS A 7 74.42 43.01 3.18
CA CYS A 7 74.25 42.84 1.73
C CYS A 7 75.19 41.89 0.95
N SER A 8 74.57 40.84 0.41
CA SER A 8 74.92 40.25 -0.89
C SER A 8 73.65 39.65 -1.52
N LEU A 9 73.35 40.05 -2.76
CA LEU A 9 72.36 39.42 -3.63
C LEU A 9 72.88 38.06 -4.12
N LEU A 10 72.00 37.06 -4.20
CA LEU A 10 72.14 35.94 -5.13
C LEU A 10 70.76 35.45 -5.58
N SER A 11 70.65 35.29 -6.89
CA SER A 11 69.55 34.68 -7.65
C SER A 11 69.35 33.20 -7.31
N LEU A 12 68.09 32.73 -7.22
CA LEU A 12 67.77 31.31 -7.33
C LEU A 12 66.41 31.10 -8.04
N SER A 13 66.45 30.27 -9.07
CA SER A 13 65.35 29.78 -9.90
C SER A 13 64.39 28.89 -9.09
N LEU A 14 63.09 29.16 -9.15
CA LEU A 14 62.06 28.29 -8.54
C LEU A 14 61.55 27.27 -9.57
N LEU A 15 61.77 25.99 -9.27
CA LEU A 15 61.05 24.85 -9.83
C LEU A 15 59.59 24.88 -9.34
N ALA A 16 58.64 24.84 -10.27
CA ALA A 16 57.23 24.59 -9.99
C ALA A 16 57.05 23.08 -9.72
N GLY A 17 56.75 22.71 -8.48
CA GLY A 17 56.26 21.39 -8.13
C GLY A 17 54.76 21.29 -8.40
N PHE A 18 54.33 20.22 -9.07
CA PHE A 18 52.93 19.80 -9.12
C PHE A 18 52.51 19.39 -7.70
N GLY A 19 51.82 20.29 -7.00
CA GLY A 19 51.14 19.96 -5.75
C GLY A 19 49.81 19.30 -6.06
N SER A 20 49.56 18.13 -5.47
CA SER A 20 48.23 17.56 -5.34
C SER A 20 47.32 18.62 -4.71
N SER A 21 46.32 19.12 -5.44
CA SER A 21 45.36 20.07 -4.90
C SER A 21 44.52 19.36 -3.84
N TYR A 22 44.72 19.70 -2.58
CA TYR A 22 43.77 19.37 -1.51
C TYR A 22 42.44 20.07 -1.84
N ALA A 23 41.39 19.29 -2.07
CA ALA A 23 40.02 19.77 -2.22
C ALA A 23 39.53 20.43 -0.90
N GLY A 24 38.70 21.46 -1.01
CA GLY A 24 38.36 22.35 0.10
C GLY A 24 37.02 22.07 0.78
N ASP A 25 37.00 22.19 2.12
CA ASP A 25 35.79 22.16 2.96
C ASP A 25 35.04 23.51 3.02
N THR A 26 35.50 24.50 2.25
CA THR A 26 34.93 25.85 2.16
C THR A 26 34.54 26.21 0.72
N PRO A 27 33.38 26.86 0.51
CA PRO A 27 32.99 27.35 -0.81
C PRO A 27 34.01 28.37 -1.33
N LEU A 28 34.49 28.15 -2.54
CA LEU A 28 35.32 29.10 -3.28
C LEU A 28 34.43 30.14 -3.94
N TYR A 29 34.88 31.39 -4.03
CA TYR A 29 34.16 32.47 -4.71
C TYR A 29 35.01 32.95 -5.88
N GLN A 30 34.61 32.58 -7.09
CA GLN A 30 35.40 32.82 -8.30
C GLN A 30 34.48 33.24 -9.45
N PRO A 31 34.95 34.06 -10.40
CA PRO A 31 34.19 34.37 -11.61
C PRO A 31 33.75 33.11 -12.35
N THR A 32 32.69 33.21 -13.15
CA THR A 32 32.27 32.13 -14.05
C THR A 32 33.42 31.77 -15.00
N PRO A 33 33.80 30.48 -15.15
CA PRO A 33 34.90 30.09 -16.01
C PRO A 33 34.65 30.41 -17.49
N ASP A 34 35.69 30.76 -18.22
CA ASP A 34 35.61 31.17 -19.64
C ASP A 34 35.06 30.09 -20.60
N TRP A 35 35.08 28.82 -20.19
CA TRP A 35 34.53 27.70 -20.98
C TRP A 35 33.00 27.58 -20.90
N VAL A 36 32.39 28.23 -19.91
CA VAL A 36 30.94 28.26 -19.71
C VAL A 36 30.32 29.21 -20.72
N LEU A 37 29.37 28.72 -21.50
CA LEU A 37 28.57 29.59 -22.37
C LEU A 37 27.46 30.21 -21.54
N MET A 38 27.41 31.53 -21.37
CA MET A 38 26.35 32.15 -20.57
C MET A 38 24.94 31.86 -21.14
N ALA A 39 23.95 31.70 -20.27
CA ALA A 39 22.55 31.58 -20.69
C ALA A 39 22.07 32.85 -21.38
N THR A 40 21.19 32.71 -22.38
CA THR A 40 20.57 33.83 -23.10
C THR A 40 19.06 33.84 -22.82
N PRO A 41 18.62 34.32 -21.64
CA PRO A 41 17.19 34.42 -21.34
C PRO A 41 16.49 35.42 -22.27
N PRO A 42 15.16 35.30 -22.45
CA PRO A 42 14.39 36.27 -23.24
C PRO A 42 14.54 37.70 -22.71
N GLU A 43 14.72 38.69 -23.59
CA GLU A 43 14.91 40.12 -23.23
C GLU A 43 13.76 40.73 -22.42
N LYS A 44 12.54 40.18 -22.53
CA LYS A 44 11.37 40.60 -21.76
C LYS A 44 10.74 39.41 -21.04
N ILE A 45 11.12 39.22 -19.78
CA ILE A 45 10.35 38.36 -18.88
C ILE A 45 9.17 39.20 -18.40
N ALA A 46 8.03 39.14 -19.08
CA ALA A 46 6.84 39.90 -18.68
C ALA A 46 6.53 39.63 -17.20
N ALA A 47 6.18 40.68 -16.45
CA ALA A 47 5.82 40.58 -15.04
C ALA A 47 4.59 39.69 -14.76
N SER A 48 3.89 39.23 -15.82
CA SER A 48 2.64 38.47 -15.77
C SER A 48 2.68 37.09 -16.43
N ASP A 49 3.85 36.57 -16.87
CA ASP A 49 3.92 35.19 -17.37
C ASP A 49 4.09 34.19 -16.21
N ASP A 50 3.08 34.15 -15.34
CA ASP A 50 2.99 33.27 -14.16
C ASP A 50 2.99 31.77 -14.51
N LYS A 51 3.08 31.44 -15.81
CA LYS A 51 3.14 30.07 -16.34
C LYS A 51 4.57 29.54 -16.48
N LEU A 52 5.60 30.38 -16.44
CA LEU A 52 7.00 29.93 -16.44
C LEU A 52 7.39 29.42 -15.05
N GLN A 53 7.85 28.17 -14.98
CA GLN A 53 8.30 27.56 -13.72
C GLN A 53 9.77 27.88 -13.42
N ALA A 54 10.59 28.14 -14.45
CA ALA A 54 11.93 28.69 -14.30
C ALA A 54 12.27 29.64 -15.47
N VAL A 55 13.05 30.69 -15.19
CA VAL A 55 13.50 31.66 -16.18
C VAL A 55 14.73 31.13 -16.91
N VAL A 56 15.70 30.62 -16.17
CA VAL A 56 16.92 29.96 -16.69
C VAL A 56 17.09 28.63 -15.96
N LEU A 57 17.33 27.56 -16.72
CA LEU A 57 17.90 26.31 -16.22
C LEU A 57 19.03 25.86 -17.16
N ASP A 58 20.26 26.17 -16.81
CA ASP A 58 21.43 25.79 -17.61
C ASP A 58 22.36 24.90 -16.78
N ASN A 59 22.69 23.73 -17.31
CA ASN A 59 23.63 22.80 -16.71
C ASN A 59 24.72 22.47 -17.73
N GLN A 60 25.99 22.69 -17.36
CA GLN A 60 27.12 22.44 -18.26
C GLN A 60 28.15 21.55 -17.59
N ILE A 61 28.42 20.41 -18.22
CA ILE A 61 29.43 19.45 -17.78
C ILE A 61 30.70 19.67 -18.60
N ARG A 62 31.85 19.72 -17.94
CA ARG A 62 33.15 19.62 -18.60
C ARG A 62 33.95 18.49 -18.01
N VAL A 63 34.40 17.58 -18.86
CA VAL A 63 35.39 16.56 -18.49
C VAL A 63 36.75 17.03 -18.98
N GLN A 64 37.76 16.98 -18.10
CA GLN A 64 39.13 17.24 -18.48
C GLN A 64 40.09 16.55 -17.51
N ASN A 65 41.01 15.74 -18.03
CA ASN A 65 42.08 15.09 -17.25
C ASN A 65 41.56 14.30 -16.03
N GLY A 66 40.46 13.58 -16.21
CA GLY A 66 39.84 12.79 -15.14
C GLY A 66 39.04 13.59 -14.10
N ILE A 67 38.85 14.91 -14.32
CA ILE A 67 38.03 15.78 -13.46
C ILE A 67 36.72 16.11 -14.18
N VAL A 68 35.60 15.93 -13.48
CA VAL A 68 34.29 16.38 -13.93
C VAL A 68 33.98 17.73 -13.27
N TRP A 69 33.77 18.74 -14.08
CA TRP A 69 33.17 20.02 -13.69
C TRP A 69 31.68 19.99 -14.03
N ASN A 70 30.85 20.45 -13.10
CA ASN A 70 29.42 20.61 -13.31
C ASN A 70 29.03 22.04 -12.92
N TYR A 71 28.79 22.88 -13.93
CA TYR A 71 28.26 24.22 -13.77
C TYR A 71 26.73 24.18 -13.75
N GLY A 72 26.12 24.92 -12.83
CA GLY A 72 24.67 25.12 -12.76
C GLY A 72 24.30 26.59 -12.66
N GLU A 73 23.38 27.02 -13.53
CA GLU A 73 22.67 28.29 -13.44
C GLU A 73 21.17 28.03 -13.31
N SER A 74 20.56 28.57 -12.26
CA SER A 74 19.12 28.49 -12.03
C SER A 74 18.58 29.86 -11.66
N ALA A 75 17.82 30.46 -12.57
CA ALA A 75 17.06 31.67 -12.32
C ALA A 75 15.57 31.34 -12.19
N GLN A 76 15.00 31.55 -11.01
CA GLN A 76 13.62 31.18 -10.70
C GLN A 76 12.84 32.37 -10.14
N ARG A 77 11.58 32.53 -10.59
CA ARG A 77 10.69 33.58 -10.11
C ARG A 77 9.99 33.15 -8.81
N VAL A 78 9.96 34.05 -7.84
CA VAL A 78 9.21 33.87 -6.60
C VAL A 78 7.74 34.22 -6.83
N THR A 79 6.90 33.24 -7.14
CA THR A 79 5.51 33.46 -7.56
C THR A 79 4.49 33.54 -6.41
N SER A 80 4.88 33.12 -5.21
CA SER A 80 3.99 33.08 -4.04
C SER A 80 4.76 33.20 -2.72
N ALA A 81 4.05 33.41 -1.61
CA ALA A 81 4.64 33.39 -0.28
C ALA A 81 5.25 32.02 0.09
N ASP A 82 4.64 30.92 -0.38
CA ASP A 82 5.22 29.57 -0.19
C ASP A 82 6.52 29.40 -0.99
N ALA A 83 6.55 29.87 -2.25
CA ALA A 83 7.77 29.87 -3.05
C ALA A 83 8.87 30.73 -2.40
N LEU A 84 8.51 31.89 -1.83
CA LEU A 84 9.44 32.75 -1.11
C LEU A 84 10.07 32.02 0.08
N ASN A 85 9.26 31.31 0.88
CA ASN A 85 9.76 30.55 2.02
C ASN A 85 10.72 29.41 1.61
N LYS A 86 10.44 28.74 0.48
CA LYS A 86 11.28 27.65 -0.04
C LYS A 86 12.57 28.15 -0.70
N MET A 87 12.50 29.24 -1.45
CA MET A 87 13.62 29.77 -2.23
C MET A 87 14.49 30.75 -1.46
N GLY A 88 13.98 31.35 -0.39
CA GLY A 88 14.71 32.31 0.44
C GLY A 88 15.91 31.71 1.19
N SER A 89 16.00 30.37 1.27
CA SER A 89 17.18 29.66 1.77
C SER A 89 17.78 28.81 0.66
N ILE A 90 18.92 29.26 0.14
CA ILE A 90 19.68 28.54 -0.88
C ILE A 90 20.48 27.44 -0.18
N VAL A 91 20.40 26.21 -0.68
CA VAL A 91 21.11 25.05 -0.13
C VAL A 91 21.86 24.34 -1.26
N LEU A 92 23.19 24.26 -1.13
CA LEU A 92 24.10 23.57 -2.05
C LEU A 92 24.83 22.45 -1.31
N LYS A 93 25.11 21.33 -1.99
CA LYS A 93 25.79 20.17 -1.41
C LYS A 93 26.97 19.75 -2.27
N TRP A 94 28.06 19.32 -1.65
CA TRP A 94 29.22 18.77 -2.35
C TRP A 94 30.01 17.81 -1.46
N TRP A 95 30.85 16.99 -2.08
CA TRP A 95 31.79 16.10 -1.39
C TRP A 95 33.17 16.75 -1.32
N PRO A 96 33.60 17.27 -0.17
CA PRO A 96 34.88 17.96 -0.05
C PRO A 96 36.08 17.04 -0.30
N ASP A 97 35.95 15.72 -0.12
CA ASP A 97 37.03 14.75 -0.36
C ASP A 97 37.25 14.46 -1.86
N HIS A 98 36.32 14.88 -2.71
CA HIS A 98 36.31 14.58 -4.15
C HIS A 98 36.36 15.82 -5.04
N GLY A 99 36.10 17.00 -4.51
CA GLY A 99 36.23 18.25 -5.24
C GLY A 99 35.64 19.44 -4.50
N ASP A 100 35.49 20.55 -5.21
CA ASP A 100 35.18 21.86 -4.65
C ASP A 100 33.75 22.29 -4.98
N LEU A 101 33.18 23.12 -4.11
CA LEU A 101 32.03 23.96 -4.42
C LEU A 101 32.52 25.38 -4.75
N ILE A 102 32.17 25.87 -5.94
CA ILE A 102 32.60 27.18 -6.45
C ILE A 102 31.37 28.04 -6.73
N ILE A 103 31.21 29.14 -6.01
CA ILE A 103 30.12 30.10 -6.18
C ILE A 103 30.55 31.18 -7.16
N HIS A 104 29.76 31.36 -8.21
CA HIS A 104 30.00 32.38 -9.23
C HIS A 104 29.12 33.62 -9.07
N GLY A 105 27.90 33.45 -8.54
CA GLY A 105 27.01 34.57 -8.29
C GLY A 105 25.71 34.15 -7.60
N VAL A 106 25.17 35.06 -6.79
CA VAL A 106 23.83 34.99 -6.23
C VAL A 106 23.22 36.37 -6.41
N ASP A 107 22.17 36.47 -7.22
CA ASP A 107 21.58 37.73 -7.60
C ASP A 107 20.06 37.73 -7.38
N ILE A 108 19.54 38.84 -6.88
CA ILE A 108 18.10 39.14 -6.88
C ILE A 108 17.83 40.08 -8.04
N ILE A 109 17.01 39.67 -8.99
CA ILE A 109 16.56 40.51 -10.10
C ILE A 109 15.17 41.05 -9.76
N ARG A 110 15.08 42.37 -9.61
CA ARG A 110 13.84 43.10 -9.28
C ARG A 110 13.62 44.21 -10.29
N ASP A 111 12.48 44.21 -10.96
CA ASP A 111 12.12 45.22 -11.97
C ASP A 111 13.19 45.43 -13.06
N GLY A 112 13.93 44.36 -13.41
CA GLY A 112 15.03 44.39 -14.38
C GLY A 112 16.38 44.85 -13.82
N HIS A 113 16.46 45.23 -12.55
CA HIS A 113 17.71 45.59 -11.88
C HIS A 113 18.30 44.39 -11.13
N ARG A 114 19.61 44.15 -11.29
CA ARG A 114 20.35 43.08 -10.62
C ARG A 114 20.91 43.58 -9.28
N ILE A 115 20.62 42.86 -8.20
CA ILE A 115 21.13 43.09 -6.85
C ILE A 115 22.06 41.93 -6.51
N ASP A 116 23.36 42.21 -6.44
CA ASP A 116 24.38 41.21 -6.07
C ASP A 116 24.34 40.97 -4.56
N VAL A 117 23.87 39.78 -4.18
CA VAL A 117 23.71 39.35 -2.78
C VAL A 117 25.08 39.15 -2.11
N LEU A 118 26.07 38.69 -2.88
CA LEU A 118 27.42 38.41 -2.37
C LEU A 118 28.22 39.70 -2.13
N ALA A 119 28.04 40.71 -2.99
CA ALA A 119 28.65 42.03 -2.83
C ALA A 119 28.13 42.79 -1.60
N GLN A 120 26.92 42.46 -1.13
CA GLN A 120 26.36 42.99 0.12
C GLN A 120 26.95 42.34 1.38
N GLY A 121 27.94 41.46 1.22
CA GLY A 121 28.64 40.81 2.33
C GLY A 121 28.01 39.50 2.79
N GLN A 122 26.92 39.05 2.17
CA GLN A 122 26.33 37.75 2.49
C GLN A 122 27.21 36.62 1.92
N LYS A 123 27.43 35.58 2.72
CA LYS A 123 28.27 34.42 2.38
C LYS A 123 27.55 33.15 2.76
N PHE A 124 27.84 32.07 2.03
CA PHE A 124 27.37 30.75 2.40
C PHE A 124 28.00 30.31 3.73
N THR A 125 27.15 29.86 4.63
CA THR A 125 27.55 29.18 5.86
C THR A 125 27.65 27.69 5.57
N VAL A 126 28.81 27.10 5.85
CA VAL A 126 29.00 25.65 5.73
C VAL A 126 28.52 24.97 7.00
N LEU A 127 27.63 24.01 6.82
CA LEU A 127 27.13 23.15 7.86
C LEU A 127 27.54 21.72 7.54
N ARG A 128 28.20 21.06 8.49
CA ARG A 128 28.31 19.61 8.49
C ARG A 128 27.05 19.05 9.14
N ARG A 129 26.09 18.71 8.30
CA ARG A 129 24.84 18.09 8.71
C ARG A 129 24.83 16.68 8.17
N GLU A 130 25.19 15.72 9.01
CA GLU A 130 25.06 14.29 8.73
C GLU A 130 23.58 13.91 8.77
N ALA A 131 22.85 14.30 7.73
CA ALA A 131 21.38 14.23 7.66
C ALA A 131 20.83 12.80 7.63
N ASN A 132 21.70 11.80 7.57
CA ASN A 132 21.35 10.39 7.54
C ASN A 132 21.99 9.61 8.70
N LEU A 133 22.52 10.27 9.73
CA LEU A 133 23.20 9.60 10.84
C LEU A 133 22.25 8.70 11.65
N GLU A 134 20.99 9.13 11.81
CA GLU A 134 19.91 8.33 12.40
C GLU A 134 19.59 7.06 11.59
N ASN A 135 19.94 7.06 10.30
CA ASN A 135 19.85 5.90 9.40
C ASN A 135 21.17 5.13 9.32
N LEU A 136 22.11 5.36 10.26
CA LEU A 136 23.43 4.73 10.31
C LEU A 136 24.28 5.00 9.06
N MET A 137 24.18 6.22 8.51
CA MET A 137 24.93 6.65 7.34
C MET A 137 25.75 7.91 7.62
N LEU A 138 27.02 7.86 7.25
CA LEU A 138 27.97 8.97 7.23
C LEU A 138 28.46 9.15 5.79
N ASP A 139 27.85 10.07 5.05
CA ASP A 139 28.07 10.24 3.61
C ASP A 139 29.14 11.29 3.28
N GLY A 140 29.55 12.10 4.25
CA GLY A 140 30.61 13.11 4.07
C GLY A 140 30.18 14.36 3.32
N LEU A 141 28.89 14.51 2.99
CA LEU A 141 28.39 15.67 2.25
C LEU A 141 28.42 16.91 3.14
N LEU A 142 29.07 17.97 2.66
CA LEU A 142 28.93 19.30 3.25
C LEU A 142 27.74 20.01 2.64
N THR A 143 27.05 20.80 3.47
CA THR A 143 25.94 21.64 3.05
C THR A 143 26.32 23.11 3.18
N ALA A 144 26.34 23.84 2.07
CA ALA A 144 26.48 25.29 2.06
C ALA A 144 25.08 25.91 2.02
N THR A 145 24.75 26.76 3.00
CA THR A 145 23.46 27.45 3.06
C THR A 145 23.63 28.96 3.07
N LEU A 146 22.74 29.67 2.36
CA LEU A 146 22.68 31.13 2.33
C LEU A 146 21.21 31.55 2.40
N ALA A 147 20.86 32.40 3.36
CA ALA A 147 19.57 33.08 3.34
C ALA A 147 19.67 34.28 2.40
N ALA A 148 18.89 34.31 1.32
CA ALA A 148 18.89 35.42 0.36
C ALA A 148 18.12 36.61 0.97
N GLU A 149 18.80 37.42 1.77
CA GLU A 149 18.13 38.52 2.50
C GLU A 149 17.55 39.55 1.53
N GLY A 150 16.32 39.99 1.82
CA GLY A 150 15.63 41.00 1.01
C GLY A 150 14.93 40.46 -0.23
N LEU A 151 14.89 39.14 -0.46
CA LEU A 151 14.07 38.48 -1.49
C LEU A 151 12.56 38.69 -1.23
N ARG A 152 11.77 38.92 -2.28
CA ARG A 152 10.33 39.21 -2.23
C ARG A 152 9.56 38.43 -3.28
N VAL A 153 8.25 38.28 -3.07
CA VAL A 153 7.34 37.79 -4.11
C VAL A 153 7.41 38.73 -5.33
N GLY A 154 7.57 38.15 -6.51
CA GLY A 154 7.78 38.86 -7.78
C GLY A 154 9.23 38.90 -8.24
N ASP A 155 10.21 38.81 -7.33
CA ASP A 155 11.64 38.79 -7.67
C ASP A 155 12.04 37.50 -8.42
N ILE A 156 13.17 37.56 -9.13
CA ILE A 156 13.85 36.36 -9.65
C ILE A 156 15.13 36.16 -8.85
N LEU A 157 15.34 34.96 -8.30
CA LEU A 157 16.58 34.55 -7.67
C LEU A 157 17.43 33.80 -8.71
N ASP A 158 18.59 34.35 -9.05
CA ASP A 158 19.56 33.80 -10.00
C ASP A 158 20.79 33.28 -9.26
N LEU A 159 21.00 31.96 -9.31
CA LEU A 159 22.09 31.26 -8.64
C LEU A 159 23.01 30.62 -9.68
N ARG A 160 24.32 30.92 -9.60
CA ARG A 160 25.36 30.41 -10.48
C ARG A 160 26.48 29.78 -9.66
N TYR A 161 26.77 28.50 -9.88
CA TYR A 161 27.80 27.76 -9.16
C TYR A 161 28.40 26.64 -10.01
N SER A 162 29.54 26.10 -9.60
CA SER A 162 30.12 24.86 -10.12
C SER A 162 30.45 23.90 -8.98
N THR A 163 30.41 22.61 -9.27
CA THR A 163 31.10 21.59 -8.48
C THR A 163 32.18 20.90 -9.32
N THR A 164 33.27 20.49 -8.68
CA THR A 164 34.26 19.59 -9.29
C THR A 164 34.18 18.20 -8.65
N PHE A 165 34.56 17.18 -9.39
CA PHE A 165 34.60 15.80 -8.90
C PHE A 165 35.73 15.01 -9.56
N SER A 166 36.54 14.36 -8.74
CA SER A 166 37.56 13.39 -9.12
C SER A 166 37.70 12.34 -8.03
N ASP A 167 37.82 11.06 -8.41
CA ASP A 167 38.03 9.97 -7.46
C ASP A 167 39.21 9.11 -7.93
N ALA A 168 40.25 9.07 -7.10
CA ALA A 168 41.49 8.34 -7.40
C ALA A 168 41.25 6.82 -7.56
N THR A 169 40.20 6.27 -6.95
CA THR A 169 39.84 4.85 -7.06
C THR A 169 39.44 4.46 -8.48
N LEU A 170 38.97 5.42 -9.28
CA LEU A 170 38.56 5.20 -10.67
C LEU A 170 39.73 5.29 -11.65
N GLN A 171 40.96 5.52 -11.16
CA GLN A 171 42.19 5.55 -11.97
C GLN A 171 42.11 6.54 -13.15
N GLY A 172 41.53 7.72 -12.89
CA GLY A 172 41.32 8.76 -13.91
C GLY A 172 40.07 8.58 -14.78
N ASN A 173 39.34 7.48 -14.61
CA ASN A 173 38.04 7.31 -15.27
C ASN A 173 36.97 8.14 -14.59
N VAL A 174 36.01 8.60 -15.38
CA VAL A 174 34.93 9.46 -14.91
C VAL A 174 33.56 8.92 -15.32
N SER A 175 32.55 9.36 -14.58
CA SER A 175 31.15 9.21 -14.95
C SER A 175 30.41 10.47 -14.55
N ALA A 176 29.53 10.94 -15.42
CA ALA A 176 28.74 12.14 -15.19
C ALA A 176 27.33 11.96 -15.76
N SER A 177 26.38 12.70 -15.22
CA SER A 177 25.01 12.72 -15.75
C SER A 177 24.36 14.07 -15.55
N ALA A 178 23.55 14.50 -16.50
CA ALA A 178 22.71 15.68 -16.36
C ALA A 178 21.24 15.31 -16.63
N GLY A 179 20.35 15.73 -15.73
CA GLY A 179 18.91 15.57 -15.89
C GLY A 179 18.36 16.47 -16.99
N LEU A 180 17.32 16.01 -17.67
CA LEU A 180 16.65 16.72 -18.76
C LEU A 180 15.22 17.06 -18.35
N VAL A 181 14.85 18.33 -18.55
CA VAL A 181 13.51 18.82 -18.26
C VAL A 181 12.61 18.55 -19.46
N VAL A 182 11.53 17.79 -19.27
CA VAL A 182 10.53 17.50 -20.31
C VAL A 182 9.29 18.39 -20.16
N GLU A 183 8.57 18.61 -21.26
CA GLU A 183 7.21 19.17 -21.22
C GLU A 183 6.29 18.34 -20.28
N PRO A 184 5.35 18.97 -19.56
CA PRO A 184 4.85 20.33 -19.73
C PRO A 184 5.60 21.41 -18.94
N VAL A 185 6.80 21.10 -18.39
CA VAL A 185 7.56 22.10 -17.64
C VAL A 185 7.95 23.26 -18.54
N ARG A 186 7.60 24.49 -18.16
CA ARG A 186 7.88 25.69 -18.96
C ARG A 186 9.11 26.42 -18.45
N VAL A 187 10.13 26.51 -19.30
CA VAL A 187 11.39 27.24 -19.03
C VAL A 187 11.59 28.35 -20.05
N GLY A 188 12.07 29.52 -19.60
CA GLY A 188 12.34 30.66 -20.49
C GLY A 188 13.55 30.40 -21.40
N PHE A 189 14.67 30.04 -20.78
CA PHE A 189 15.84 29.44 -21.44
C PHE A 189 16.22 28.20 -20.64
N GLY A 190 16.50 27.09 -21.32
CA GLY A 190 17.13 25.97 -20.66
C GLY A 190 18.03 25.17 -21.57
N ARG A 191 19.11 24.64 -21.02
CA ARG A 191 20.11 23.89 -21.76
C ARG A 191 20.83 22.90 -20.85
N VAL A 192 21.15 21.74 -21.42
CA VAL A 192 22.20 20.85 -20.94
C VAL A 192 23.31 20.84 -21.97
N ARG A 193 24.55 21.05 -21.54
CA ARG A 193 25.73 21.01 -22.40
C ARG A 193 26.78 20.10 -21.78
N ALA A 194 27.50 19.34 -22.59
CA ALA A 194 28.67 18.62 -22.12
C ALA A 194 29.85 18.77 -23.10
N LEU A 195 31.06 18.92 -22.57
CA LEU A 195 32.29 19.04 -23.35
C LEU A 195 33.43 18.22 -22.77
N TRP A 196 34.29 17.69 -23.64
CA TRP A 196 35.46 16.86 -23.27
C TRP A 196 36.53 16.91 -24.36
N GLN A 197 37.77 16.52 -24.04
CA GLN A 197 38.85 16.38 -25.03
C GLN A 197 38.89 14.97 -25.61
N ASP A 198 39.41 14.81 -26.82
CA ASP A 198 39.65 13.50 -27.44
C ASP A 198 40.43 12.55 -26.49
N SER A 199 41.36 13.08 -25.68
CA SER A 199 42.16 12.31 -24.71
C SER A 199 41.37 11.74 -23.53
N ASP A 200 40.19 12.28 -23.22
CA ASP A 200 39.35 11.80 -22.11
C ASP A 200 38.51 10.56 -22.49
N ALA A 201 38.48 10.20 -23.79
CA ALA A 201 37.82 9.01 -24.32
C ALA A 201 36.36 8.82 -23.87
N ILE A 202 35.58 9.91 -23.86
CA ILE A 202 34.21 9.91 -23.34
C ILE A 202 33.22 9.32 -24.35
N ASN A 203 32.50 8.31 -23.87
CA ASN A 203 31.25 7.82 -24.46
C ASN A 203 30.08 8.54 -23.79
N TRP A 204 29.00 8.79 -24.52
CA TRP A 204 27.79 9.37 -23.95
C TRP A 204 26.53 8.68 -24.49
N LYS A 205 25.44 8.77 -23.73
CA LYS A 205 24.15 8.20 -24.10
C LYS A 205 22.98 9.07 -23.67
N LEU A 206 22.06 9.32 -24.60
CA LEU A 206 20.76 9.92 -24.35
C LEU A 206 19.68 8.84 -24.44
N TYR A 207 18.86 8.71 -23.40
CA TYR A 207 17.86 7.64 -23.30
C TYR A 207 16.49 8.02 -23.90
N LEU A 208 16.35 9.20 -24.50
CA LEU A 208 15.06 9.75 -24.88
C LEU A 208 14.72 9.52 -26.34
N THR A 209 13.43 9.49 -26.65
CA THR A 209 12.94 9.21 -28.01
C THR A 209 12.67 10.53 -28.72
N GLY A 210 13.15 10.67 -29.97
CA GLY A 210 12.89 11.86 -30.80
C GLY A 210 13.67 13.12 -30.37
N ALA A 211 14.57 13.02 -29.40
CA ALA A 211 15.51 14.06 -29.03
C ALA A 211 16.90 13.66 -29.51
N THR A 212 17.57 14.55 -30.24
CA THR A 212 18.98 14.38 -30.64
C THR A 212 19.74 15.60 -30.17
N PRO A 213 20.83 15.45 -29.39
CA PRO A 213 21.65 16.60 -29.01
C PRO A 213 22.29 17.20 -30.26
N LYS A 214 22.51 18.51 -30.23
CA LYS A 214 23.35 19.19 -31.21
C LYS A 214 24.80 18.91 -30.84
N GLU A 215 25.51 18.25 -31.75
CA GLU A 215 26.94 17.95 -31.61
C GLU A 215 27.79 18.97 -32.38
N SER A 216 28.95 19.32 -31.83
CA SER A 216 29.94 20.17 -32.48
C SER A 216 31.36 19.85 -32.01
N ARG A 217 32.36 20.30 -32.78
CA ARG A 217 33.79 20.19 -32.44
C ARG A 217 34.45 21.56 -32.41
N MET A 218 35.43 21.72 -31.53
CA MET A 218 36.29 22.91 -31.39
C MET A 218 37.75 22.46 -31.22
N GLY A 219 38.44 22.18 -32.33
CA GLY A 219 39.75 21.53 -32.27
C GLY A 219 39.64 20.09 -31.76
N ASP A 220 40.37 19.77 -30.70
CA ASP A 220 40.36 18.49 -29.97
C ASP A 220 39.21 18.37 -28.96
N TRP A 221 38.38 19.41 -28.81
CA TRP A 221 37.21 19.39 -27.95
C TRP A 221 35.95 18.93 -28.69
N HIS A 222 35.24 18.04 -28.04
CA HIS A 222 33.88 17.66 -28.35
C HIS A 222 32.88 18.46 -27.52
N GLU A 223 31.73 18.75 -28.12
CA GLU A 223 30.60 19.37 -27.43
C GLU A 223 29.29 18.71 -27.86
N ILE A 224 28.41 18.48 -26.88
CA ILE A 224 27.01 18.13 -27.11
C ILE A 224 26.13 19.09 -26.33
N SER A 225 24.99 19.47 -26.92
CA SER A 225 24.03 20.37 -26.28
C SER A 225 22.58 19.97 -26.56
N VAL A 226 21.73 20.10 -25.55
CA VAL A 226 20.29 19.83 -25.62
C VAL A 226 19.57 21.06 -25.07
N MET A 227 18.68 21.66 -25.87
CA MET A 227 17.80 22.73 -25.40
C MET A 227 16.62 22.15 -24.61
N LEU A 228 16.20 22.86 -23.57
CA LEU A 228 15.10 22.49 -22.67
C LEU A 228 13.93 23.50 -22.81
N PRO A 229 12.68 23.08 -22.55
CA PRO A 229 12.30 21.71 -22.22
C PRO A 229 12.31 20.86 -23.51
N ILE A 230 12.60 19.58 -23.38
CA ILE A 230 12.43 18.64 -24.47
C ILE A 230 10.98 18.15 -24.55
N ALA A 231 10.57 17.65 -25.72
CA ALA A 231 9.22 17.14 -25.94
C ALA A 231 8.83 16.05 -24.92
N LYS A 232 7.54 16.04 -24.52
CA LYS A 232 6.99 15.02 -23.62
C LYS A 232 7.29 13.62 -24.16
N GLN A 233 7.83 12.75 -23.31
CA GLN A 233 8.08 11.36 -23.67
C GLN A 233 6.79 10.53 -23.65
N PRO A 234 6.65 9.49 -24.50
CA PRO A 234 5.52 8.59 -24.45
C PRO A 234 5.36 7.96 -23.07
N ASP A 235 4.13 7.90 -22.57
CA ASP A 235 3.86 7.25 -21.28
C ASP A 235 4.21 5.75 -21.37
N ALA A 236 4.94 5.25 -20.37
CA ALA A 236 5.26 3.84 -20.27
C ALA A 236 3.99 3.00 -20.10
N ALA A 237 4.00 1.77 -20.63
CA ALA A 237 2.89 0.85 -20.41
C ALA A 237 2.79 0.50 -18.92
N ALA A 238 1.57 0.35 -18.41
CA ALA A 238 1.37 -0.07 -17.02
C ALA A 238 2.03 -1.44 -16.77
N GLY A 239 2.80 -1.53 -15.68
CA GLY A 239 3.58 -2.72 -15.35
C GLY A 239 4.64 -3.07 -16.39
N ALA A 240 5.22 -2.10 -17.10
CA ALA A 240 6.38 -2.36 -17.95
C ALA A 240 7.61 -2.68 -17.07
N PRO A 241 8.60 -3.45 -17.56
CA PRO A 241 9.88 -3.59 -16.88
C PRO A 241 10.66 -2.28 -16.80
N GLY A 242 11.61 -2.22 -15.86
CA GLY A 242 12.44 -1.04 -15.55
C GLY A 242 13.10 -0.44 -16.79
N ARG A 243 13.59 -1.27 -17.72
CA ARG A 243 14.24 -0.82 -18.97
C ARG A 243 13.35 0.01 -19.92
N TYR A 244 12.03 0.01 -19.74
CA TYR A 244 11.10 0.85 -20.50
C TYR A 244 10.86 2.21 -19.84
N TYR A 245 11.21 2.35 -18.56
CA TYR A 245 11.27 3.64 -17.86
C TYR A 245 12.62 4.29 -18.16
N LYS A 246 12.71 4.88 -19.35
CA LYS A 246 13.93 5.53 -19.82
C LYS A 246 14.24 6.77 -18.96
N PRO A 247 15.45 6.90 -18.39
CA PRO A 247 15.83 8.08 -17.63
C PRO A 247 15.75 9.34 -18.46
N GLN A 248 15.23 10.40 -17.86
CA GLN A 248 15.25 11.74 -18.45
C GLN A 248 16.61 12.38 -18.16
N ALA A 249 17.66 11.82 -18.74
CA ALA A 249 19.03 12.25 -18.50
C ALA A 249 19.92 11.96 -19.71
N ILE A 250 21.03 12.69 -19.78
CA ILE A 250 22.21 12.33 -20.56
C ILE A 250 23.28 11.81 -19.61
N GLU A 251 23.92 10.70 -19.97
CA GLU A 251 25.01 10.09 -19.20
C GLU A 251 26.29 10.11 -20.02
N LEU A 252 27.41 10.36 -19.35
CA LEU A 252 28.77 10.39 -19.90
C LEU A 252 29.65 9.45 -19.09
N SER A 253 30.55 8.75 -19.77
CA SER A 253 31.47 7.80 -19.14
C SER A 253 32.74 7.64 -19.96
N SER A 254 33.91 7.63 -19.31
CA SER A 254 35.18 7.27 -19.95
C SER A 254 35.42 5.75 -19.99
N PHE A 255 34.57 4.96 -19.32
CA PHE A 255 34.73 3.51 -19.32
C PHE A 255 34.36 2.94 -20.71
N ALA A 256 35.29 2.19 -21.31
CA ALA A 256 35.08 1.61 -22.63
C ALA A 256 34.00 0.51 -22.64
N ASP A 257 33.98 -0.32 -21.59
CA ASP A 257 33.09 -1.47 -21.46
C ASP A 257 32.94 -1.91 -19.99
N TRP A 258 32.06 -2.89 -19.75
CA TRP A 258 31.86 -3.46 -18.41
C TRP A 258 33.08 -4.22 -17.89
N LYS A 259 33.93 -4.76 -18.77
CA LYS A 259 35.19 -5.44 -18.39
C LYS A 259 36.14 -4.45 -17.74
N THR A 260 36.20 -3.23 -18.25
CA THR A 260 37.01 -2.14 -17.70
C THR A 260 36.52 -1.73 -16.32
N VAL A 261 35.20 -1.60 -16.13
CA VAL A 261 34.59 -1.37 -14.81
C VAL A 261 34.98 -2.49 -13.83
N SER A 262 34.81 -3.75 -14.23
CA SER A 262 35.14 -4.93 -13.41
C SER A 262 36.63 -4.95 -13.01
N LYS A 263 37.56 -4.70 -13.94
CA LYS A 263 39.01 -4.65 -13.69
C LYS A 263 39.41 -3.57 -12.70
N ILE A 264 38.83 -2.38 -12.81
CA ILE A 264 39.16 -1.23 -11.94
C ILE A 264 38.71 -1.49 -10.51
N MET A 265 37.57 -2.16 -10.33
CA MET A 265 37.05 -2.51 -9.01
C MET A 265 37.77 -3.71 -8.38
N ALA A 266 38.35 -4.61 -9.17
CA ALA A 266 38.92 -5.87 -8.68
C ALA A 266 40.00 -5.75 -7.58
N PRO A 267 40.97 -4.81 -7.65
CA PRO A 267 41.96 -4.63 -6.60
C PRO A 267 41.37 -4.31 -5.22
N LEU A 268 40.15 -3.76 -5.17
CA LEU A 268 39.49 -3.40 -3.91
C LEU A 268 39.02 -4.63 -3.12
N TYR A 269 38.93 -5.79 -3.76
CA TYR A 269 38.38 -7.01 -3.15
C TYR A 269 39.37 -8.19 -3.08
N VAL A 270 40.67 -7.93 -3.17
CA VAL A 270 41.71 -8.94 -2.94
C VAL A 270 41.69 -9.35 -1.46
N THR A 271 41.65 -10.66 -1.18
CA THR A 271 41.51 -11.18 0.20
C THR A 271 42.79 -11.72 0.83
N ASP A 272 43.85 -11.92 0.04
CA ASP A 272 45.07 -12.59 0.51
C ASP A 272 45.69 -11.83 1.68
N GLY A 273 45.89 -12.52 2.81
CA GLY A 273 46.48 -11.95 4.01
C GLY A 273 45.59 -10.95 4.77
N LEU A 274 44.30 -10.80 4.42
CA LEU A 274 43.40 -9.87 5.11
C LEU A 274 42.86 -10.38 6.45
N ILE A 275 43.01 -11.67 6.75
CA ILE A 275 42.69 -12.27 8.05
C ILE A 275 44.00 -12.59 8.76
N GLN A 276 44.20 -12.01 9.95
CA GLN A 276 45.42 -12.18 10.73
C GLN A 276 45.43 -13.57 11.40
N PRO A 277 46.43 -14.44 11.12
CA PRO A 277 46.55 -15.74 11.77
C PRO A 277 46.60 -15.63 13.31
N GLY A 278 45.78 -16.41 14.00
CA GLY A 278 45.64 -16.40 15.45
C GLY A 278 44.83 -15.22 16.02
N GLY A 279 44.40 -14.27 15.17
CA GLY A 279 43.56 -13.14 15.53
C GLY A 279 42.13 -13.55 15.90
N SER A 280 41.35 -12.62 16.43
CA SER A 280 39.97 -12.90 16.88
C SER A 280 39.01 -13.25 15.73
N LEU A 281 39.24 -12.74 14.52
CA LEU A 281 38.48 -13.13 13.33
C LEU A 281 38.85 -14.54 12.89
N ASP A 282 40.15 -14.83 12.77
CA ASP A 282 40.65 -16.18 12.44
C ASP A 282 40.11 -17.24 13.40
N GLN A 283 40.04 -16.95 14.71
CA GLN A 283 39.43 -17.87 15.68
C GLN A 283 37.97 -18.24 15.36
N GLU A 284 37.15 -17.31 14.87
CA GLU A 284 35.79 -17.63 14.42
C GLU A 284 35.80 -18.44 13.12
N VAL A 285 36.70 -18.12 12.20
CA VAL A 285 36.87 -18.90 10.96
C VAL A 285 37.27 -20.34 11.29
N GLN A 286 38.20 -20.55 12.23
CA GLN A 286 38.60 -21.87 12.72
C GLN A 286 37.44 -22.61 13.39
N LYS A 287 36.59 -21.93 14.17
CA LYS A 287 35.37 -22.54 14.75
C LYS A 287 34.44 -23.06 13.66
N ILE A 288 34.20 -22.27 12.61
CA ILE A 288 33.40 -22.69 11.46
C ILE A 288 34.04 -23.89 10.77
N ALA A 289 35.34 -23.83 10.48
CA ALA A 289 36.09 -24.90 9.83
C ALA A 289 36.05 -26.23 10.62
N GLN A 290 36.10 -26.16 11.95
CA GLN A 290 36.03 -27.32 12.85
C GLN A 290 34.60 -27.89 12.97
N SER A 291 33.58 -27.04 12.85
CA SER A 291 32.17 -27.45 12.97
C SER A 291 31.68 -28.32 11.81
N THR A 292 32.24 -28.14 10.61
CA THR A 292 31.79 -28.83 9.40
C THR A 292 32.82 -28.78 8.28
N ASN A 293 32.85 -29.84 7.46
CA ASN A 293 33.61 -29.90 6.21
C ASN A 293 32.74 -29.65 4.97
N ASP A 294 31.43 -29.56 5.14
CA ASP A 294 30.52 -29.22 4.04
C ASP A 294 30.69 -27.75 3.65
N LYS A 295 31.08 -27.51 2.40
CA LYS A 295 31.29 -26.16 1.84
C LYS A 295 30.01 -25.32 1.92
N ARG A 296 28.85 -25.94 1.70
CA ARG A 296 27.56 -25.24 1.76
C ARG A 296 27.26 -24.77 3.18
N GLN A 297 27.42 -25.64 4.17
CA GLN A 297 27.27 -25.25 5.58
C GLN A 297 28.31 -24.20 6.02
N ARG A 298 29.56 -24.30 5.53
CA ARG A 298 30.59 -23.27 5.78
C ARG A 298 30.16 -21.91 5.22
N ALA A 299 29.63 -21.88 4.01
CA ALA A 299 29.12 -20.65 3.40
C ALA A 299 27.93 -20.06 4.18
N ALA A 300 27.02 -20.90 4.67
CA ALA A 300 25.91 -20.47 5.53
C ALA A 300 26.42 -19.80 6.82
N LEU A 301 27.37 -20.43 7.51
CA LEU A 301 27.94 -19.91 8.76
C LEU A 301 28.77 -18.64 8.54
N ALA A 302 29.51 -18.55 7.42
CA ALA A 302 30.23 -17.35 7.02
C ALA A 302 29.26 -16.18 6.75
N LEU A 303 28.17 -16.44 6.01
CA LEU A 303 27.13 -15.46 5.77
C LEU A 303 26.50 -14.98 7.09
N GLN A 304 26.16 -15.90 7.99
CA GLN A 304 25.60 -15.56 9.30
C GLN A 304 26.57 -14.76 10.17
N LEU A 305 27.87 -15.05 10.11
CA LEU A 305 28.90 -14.26 10.78
C LEU A 305 28.88 -12.81 10.27
N ALA A 306 28.88 -12.61 8.96
CA ALA A 306 28.80 -11.28 8.37
C ALA A 306 27.48 -10.56 8.70
N GLN A 307 26.34 -11.23 8.59
CA GLN A 307 25.01 -10.64 8.82
C GLN A 307 24.76 -10.31 10.30
N ASN A 308 25.00 -11.28 11.21
CA ASN A 308 24.53 -11.20 12.59
C ASN A 308 25.58 -10.65 13.58
N LYS A 309 26.87 -10.68 13.24
CA LYS A 309 27.96 -10.21 14.13
C LYS A 309 28.56 -8.87 13.72
N VAL A 310 28.10 -8.28 12.62
CA VAL A 310 28.52 -6.96 12.13
C VAL A 310 27.30 -6.13 11.77
N ARG A 311 27.16 -4.95 12.38
CA ARG A 311 26.06 -4.02 12.11
C ARG A 311 26.31 -3.24 10.83
N TYR A 312 25.25 -3.00 10.06
CA TYR A 312 25.35 -2.13 8.90
C TYR A 312 25.60 -0.68 9.34
N PHE A 313 26.61 -0.04 8.75
CA PHE A 313 26.87 1.39 8.91
C PHE A 313 27.55 1.90 7.64
N LEU A 314 26.88 2.77 6.88
CA LEU A 314 27.47 3.34 5.67
C LEU A 314 28.53 4.38 6.05
N LYS A 315 29.77 4.19 5.59
CA LYS A 315 30.83 5.18 5.69
C LYS A 315 31.36 5.50 4.29
N ALA A 316 30.96 6.65 3.74
CA ALA A 316 31.30 7.05 2.37
C ALA A 316 32.44 8.10 2.29
N MET A 317 32.86 8.64 3.44
CA MET A 317 33.97 9.60 3.58
C MET A 317 35.35 8.99 3.33
N ASP A 318 36.36 9.84 3.08
CA ASP A 318 37.77 9.45 2.96
C ASP A 318 38.03 8.39 1.86
N GLY A 319 37.32 8.49 0.73
CA GLY A 319 37.36 7.48 -0.35
C GLY A 319 36.47 6.24 -0.10
N GLY A 320 35.72 6.23 1.00
CA GLY A 320 34.77 5.18 1.36
C GLY A 320 33.59 5.01 0.40
N ASN A 321 33.46 5.82 -0.64
CA ASN A 321 32.50 5.62 -1.72
C ASN A 321 32.69 4.26 -2.41
N TYR A 322 33.94 3.89 -2.70
CA TYR A 322 34.28 2.65 -3.42
C TYR A 322 35.20 1.71 -2.63
N VAL A 323 36.07 2.23 -1.75
CA VAL A 323 37.03 1.39 -1.02
C VAL A 323 36.33 0.68 0.16
N PRO A 324 36.41 -0.66 0.26
CA PRO A 324 35.89 -1.39 1.42
C PRO A 324 36.79 -1.21 2.65
N GLN A 325 36.17 -1.20 3.83
CA GLN A 325 36.90 -1.31 5.10
C GLN A 325 37.51 -2.72 5.23
N ALA A 326 38.76 -2.81 5.74
CA ALA A 326 39.45 -4.08 5.90
C ALA A 326 38.69 -5.07 6.81
N PRO A 327 38.74 -6.41 6.56
CA PRO A 327 38.06 -7.42 7.36
C PRO A 327 38.38 -7.36 8.87
N GLU A 328 39.65 -7.25 9.26
CA GLU A 328 40.04 -7.14 10.68
C GLU A 328 39.46 -5.89 11.35
N GLN A 329 39.43 -4.75 10.63
CA GLN A 329 38.82 -3.53 11.15
C GLN A 329 37.30 -3.65 11.26
N THR A 330 36.64 -4.24 10.27
CA THR A 330 35.20 -4.54 10.29
C THR A 330 34.83 -5.46 11.44
N TRP A 331 35.66 -6.47 11.69
CA TRP A 331 35.48 -7.39 12.80
C TRP A 331 35.72 -6.71 14.16
N ALA A 332 36.78 -5.92 14.29
CA ALA A 332 37.10 -5.22 15.53
C ALA A 332 36.05 -4.15 15.90
N THR A 333 35.59 -3.36 14.92
CA THR A 333 34.62 -2.28 15.14
C THR A 333 33.18 -2.76 15.22
N ARG A 334 32.87 -3.95 14.66
CA ARG A 334 31.50 -4.48 14.52
C ARG A 334 30.57 -3.63 13.66
N PHE A 335 31.14 -2.76 12.81
CA PHE A 335 30.42 -1.93 11.86
C PHE A 335 31.01 -2.08 10.46
N GLY A 336 30.15 -2.10 9.44
CA GLY A 336 30.57 -2.11 8.05
C GLY A 336 29.40 -1.87 7.09
N ASP A 337 29.68 -1.28 5.94
CA ASP A 337 28.71 -1.08 4.86
C ASP A 337 28.66 -2.28 3.90
N CYS A 338 27.99 -2.15 2.75
CA CYS A 338 27.89 -3.23 1.77
C CYS A 338 29.24 -3.72 1.25
N LYS A 339 30.22 -2.83 1.14
CA LYS A 339 31.55 -3.14 0.62
C LYS A 339 32.38 -3.85 1.69
N ALA A 340 32.40 -3.29 2.90
CA ALA A 340 33.11 -3.84 4.05
C ALA A 340 32.59 -5.25 4.42
N LYS A 341 31.27 -5.41 4.48
CA LYS A 341 30.65 -6.69 4.84
C LYS A 341 30.83 -7.74 3.74
N SER A 342 30.81 -7.34 2.47
CA SER A 342 31.11 -8.25 1.35
C SER A 342 32.58 -8.68 1.35
N LEU A 343 33.53 -7.76 1.60
CA LEU A 343 34.95 -8.12 1.69
C LEU A 343 35.25 -9.03 2.88
N LEU A 344 34.62 -8.77 4.05
CA LEU A 344 34.70 -9.66 5.20
C LEU A 344 34.19 -11.07 4.86
N LEU A 345 32.99 -11.16 4.26
CA LEU A 345 32.40 -12.43 3.86
C LEU A 345 33.29 -13.18 2.86
N LEU A 346 33.77 -12.49 1.82
CA LEU A 346 34.65 -13.05 0.80
C LEU A 346 35.96 -13.60 1.41
N ALA A 347 36.62 -12.83 2.29
CA ALA A 347 37.84 -13.26 2.95
C ALA A 347 37.63 -14.51 3.84
N VAL A 348 36.51 -14.56 4.57
CA VAL A 348 36.14 -15.72 5.39
C VAL A 348 35.89 -16.94 4.51
N LEU A 349 35.17 -16.80 3.39
CA LEU A 349 34.88 -17.89 2.45
C LEU A 349 36.16 -18.46 1.82
N HIS A 350 37.08 -17.59 1.38
CA HIS A 350 38.37 -18.02 0.83
C HIS A 350 39.21 -18.79 1.86
N GLN A 351 39.29 -18.30 3.09
CA GLN A 351 40.00 -18.99 4.19
C GLN A 351 39.35 -20.36 4.53
N LEU A 352 38.03 -20.50 4.30
CA LEU A 352 37.28 -21.75 4.47
C LEU A 352 37.35 -22.70 3.27
N GLY A 353 38.06 -22.32 2.19
CA GLY A 353 38.20 -23.13 0.97
C GLY A 353 36.94 -23.14 0.09
N VAL A 354 36.12 -22.10 0.18
CA VAL A 354 34.96 -21.87 -0.69
C VAL A 354 35.36 -20.91 -1.80
N GLU A 355 35.14 -21.31 -3.05
CA GLU A 355 35.38 -20.48 -4.22
C GLU A 355 34.28 -19.41 -4.31
N ALA A 356 34.67 -18.15 -4.37
CA ALA A 356 33.73 -17.03 -4.42
C ALA A 356 34.33 -15.80 -5.09
N GLU A 357 33.49 -14.89 -5.55
CA GLU A 357 33.89 -13.61 -6.14
C GLU A 357 32.93 -12.48 -5.74
N PRO A 358 33.39 -11.21 -5.72
CA PRO A 358 32.49 -10.08 -5.50
C PRO A 358 31.65 -9.82 -6.75
N ILE A 359 30.37 -9.49 -6.55
CA ILE A 359 29.49 -9.00 -7.61
C ILE A 359 28.95 -7.63 -7.22
N ILE A 360 28.89 -6.70 -8.18
CA ILE A 360 28.23 -5.39 -7.99
C ILE A 360 26.86 -5.38 -8.68
N ALA A 361 25.89 -4.76 -8.04
CA ALA A 361 24.48 -4.84 -8.40
C ALA A 361 23.77 -3.49 -8.25
N ASN A 362 22.57 -3.39 -8.82
CA ASN A 362 21.64 -2.30 -8.56
C ASN A 362 20.35 -2.85 -7.93
N LEU A 363 20.11 -2.54 -6.66
CA LEU A 363 18.96 -3.08 -5.91
C LEU A 363 17.59 -2.63 -6.43
N ASN A 364 17.53 -1.50 -7.14
CA ASN A 364 16.27 -0.86 -7.51
C ASN A 364 15.99 -0.88 -9.01
N ASN A 365 17.04 -0.99 -9.84
CA ASN A 365 16.91 -0.86 -11.29
C ASN A 365 17.90 -1.74 -12.07
N GLY A 366 18.17 -2.95 -11.55
CA GLY A 366 19.10 -3.90 -12.18
C GLY A 366 18.72 -4.31 -13.60
N ASP A 367 17.41 -4.37 -13.92
CA ASP A 367 16.91 -4.66 -15.28
C ASP A 367 17.40 -3.66 -16.34
N MET A 368 17.67 -2.41 -15.93
CA MET A 368 18.11 -1.37 -16.85
C MET A 368 19.61 -1.42 -17.18
N ILE A 369 20.43 -2.14 -16.39
CA ILE A 369 21.90 -2.09 -16.50
C ILE A 369 22.41 -2.39 -17.92
N PRO A 370 21.95 -3.44 -18.64
CA PRO A 370 22.43 -3.70 -20.00
C PRO A 370 22.12 -2.57 -20.99
N ALA A 371 21.09 -1.78 -20.71
CA ALA A 371 20.71 -0.65 -21.53
C ALA A 371 21.46 0.64 -21.13
N ARG A 372 22.15 0.70 -19.98
CA ARG A 372 22.93 1.87 -19.54
C ARG A 372 24.33 1.90 -20.19
N ILE A 373 24.97 3.06 -20.13
CA ILE A 373 26.38 3.21 -20.50
C ILE A 373 27.27 2.51 -19.44
N PRO A 374 28.36 1.82 -19.81
CA PRO A 374 29.30 1.25 -18.85
C PRO A 374 29.80 2.32 -17.87
N SER A 375 29.56 2.13 -16.59
CA SER A 375 29.92 3.08 -15.53
C SER A 375 29.80 2.43 -14.15
N VAL A 376 30.66 2.84 -13.21
CA VAL A 376 30.51 2.48 -11.79
C VAL A 376 29.21 3.04 -11.18
N ALA A 377 28.69 4.17 -11.69
CA ALA A 377 27.43 4.78 -11.24
C ALA A 377 26.18 3.99 -11.66
N ALA A 378 26.35 2.90 -12.42
CA ALA A 378 25.27 1.97 -12.73
C ALA A 378 24.87 1.11 -11.52
N PHE A 379 25.76 0.95 -10.54
CA PHE A 379 25.62 0.05 -9.40
C PHE A 379 25.50 0.83 -8.09
N ASN A 380 24.81 0.26 -7.11
CA ASN A 380 24.63 0.86 -5.78
C ASN A 380 24.79 -0.14 -4.63
N HIS A 381 25.16 -1.39 -4.93
CA HIS A 381 25.29 -2.45 -3.94
C HIS A 381 26.35 -3.49 -4.35
N VAL A 382 26.86 -4.23 -3.37
CA VAL A 382 27.88 -5.27 -3.55
C VAL A 382 27.47 -6.51 -2.75
N LEU A 383 27.63 -7.69 -3.36
CA LEU A 383 27.38 -9.00 -2.75
C LEU A 383 28.53 -9.96 -3.08
N VAL A 384 28.46 -11.19 -2.56
CA VAL A 384 29.39 -12.28 -2.89
C VAL A 384 28.66 -13.37 -3.68
N LEU A 385 29.23 -13.79 -4.80
CA LEU A 385 28.82 -14.97 -5.57
C LEU A 385 29.72 -16.13 -5.17
N ALA A 386 29.16 -17.18 -4.57
CA ALA A 386 29.91 -18.37 -4.18
C ALA A 386 29.59 -19.55 -5.10
N HIS A 387 30.61 -20.27 -5.55
CA HIS A 387 30.48 -21.42 -6.44
C HIS A 387 30.68 -22.72 -5.64
N ILE A 388 29.58 -23.45 -5.40
CA ILE A 388 29.59 -24.64 -4.54
C ILE A 388 28.87 -25.78 -5.28
N ASP A 389 29.60 -26.88 -5.53
CA ASP A 389 29.07 -28.10 -6.15
C ASP A 389 28.30 -27.87 -7.46
N GLY A 390 28.75 -26.90 -8.28
CA GLY A 390 28.12 -26.52 -9.54
C GLY A 390 26.89 -25.62 -9.40
N GLN A 391 26.63 -25.08 -8.20
CA GLN A 391 25.58 -24.11 -7.92
C GLN A 391 26.17 -22.76 -7.52
N ASP A 392 25.57 -21.70 -8.04
CA ASP A 392 25.89 -20.32 -7.70
C ASP A 392 25.00 -19.85 -6.55
N LEU A 393 25.61 -19.38 -5.45
CA LEU A 393 24.90 -18.82 -4.30
C LEU A 393 25.14 -17.32 -4.24
N TYR A 394 24.05 -16.54 -4.20
CA TYR A 394 24.10 -15.07 -4.13
C TYR A 394 24.01 -14.61 -2.67
N LEU A 395 25.15 -14.40 -2.04
CA LEU A 395 25.27 -14.17 -0.61
C LEU A 395 25.35 -12.67 -0.28
N ASP A 396 24.27 -12.12 0.28
CA ASP A 396 24.24 -10.73 0.75
C ASP A 396 24.65 -10.61 2.22
N GLY A 397 25.90 -10.20 2.47
CA GLY A 397 26.41 -9.97 3.82
C GLY A 397 25.68 -8.86 4.58
N THR A 398 24.97 -7.96 3.90
CA THR A 398 24.24 -6.84 4.51
C THR A 398 22.84 -7.20 4.97
N GLY A 399 22.31 -8.34 4.50
CA GLY A 399 21.04 -8.89 4.95
C GLY A 399 21.04 -9.28 6.43
N LEU A 400 19.92 -9.84 6.88
CA LEU A 400 19.76 -10.37 8.22
C LEU A 400 19.08 -11.73 8.16
N GLY A 401 19.39 -12.62 9.10
CA GLY A 401 18.58 -13.82 9.35
C GLY A 401 18.54 -14.86 8.23
N SER A 402 19.48 -14.86 7.27
CA SER A 402 19.55 -15.95 6.28
C SER A 402 19.95 -17.26 6.95
N MET A 403 19.23 -18.34 6.65
CA MET A 403 19.50 -19.69 7.17
C MET A 403 20.05 -20.61 6.06
N PRO A 404 20.67 -21.75 6.39
CA PRO A 404 21.17 -22.71 5.40
C PRO A 404 20.12 -23.15 4.37
N GLU A 405 18.84 -23.22 4.76
CA GLU A 405 17.75 -23.59 3.85
C GLU A 405 17.41 -22.49 2.83
N ASP A 406 17.77 -21.23 3.12
CA ASP A 406 17.48 -20.07 2.28
C ASP A 406 18.61 -19.80 1.26
N LEU A 407 19.74 -20.52 1.31
CA LEU A 407 20.90 -20.25 0.47
C LEU A 407 20.66 -20.41 -1.05
N ASN A 408 19.60 -21.11 -1.43
CA ASN A 408 19.18 -21.23 -2.84
C ASN A 408 18.27 -20.09 -3.29
N ASP A 409 17.88 -19.20 -2.39
CA ASP A 409 17.05 -18.05 -2.74
C ASP A 409 17.92 -17.05 -3.50
N VAL A 410 17.42 -16.65 -4.66
CA VAL A 410 18.13 -15.73 -5.55
C VAL A 410 17.50 -14.34 -5.41
N PRO A 411 18.28 -13.31 -5.04
CA PRO A 411 17.76 -11.95 -4.96
C PRO A 411 17.40 -11.43 -6.36
N HIS A 412 16.32 -10.65 -6.46
CA HIS A 412 15.83 -10.10 -7.73
C HIS A 412 16.67 -8.91 -8.22
N LEU A 413 17.91 -9.19 -8.65
CA LEU A 413 18.89 -8.20 -9.10
C LEU A 413 18.94 -8.05 -10.63
N TYR A 414 18.34 -8.97 -11.39
CA TYR A 414 18.35 -9.07 -12.87
C TYR A 414 19.74 -9.23 -13.48
N TRP A 415 20.57 -8.19 -13.43
CA TRP A 415 21.91 -8.15 -14.00
C TRP A 415 22.88 -7.67 -12.93
N VAL A 416 23.99 -8.39 -12.80
CA VAL A 416 25.10 -8.05 -11.91
C VAL A 416 26.40 -8.06 -12.71
N LEU A 417 27.43 -7.42 -12.18
CA LEU A 417 28.77 -7.47 -12.77
C LEU A 417 29.72 -8.17 -11.79
N PRO A 418 30.23 -9.37 -12.14
CA PRO A 418 31.34 -9.96 -11.41
C PRO A 418 32.57 -9.07 -11.45
N VAL A 419 33.29 -9.01 -10.34
CA VAL A 419 34.46 -8.16 -10.15
C VAL A 419 35.71 -9.03 -10.21
N SER A 420 36.43 -8.95 -11.33
CA SER A 420 37.55 -9.83 -11.64
C SER A 420 38.74 -9.06 -12.21
N ALA A 421 39.95 -9.48 -11.85
CA ALA A 421 41.19 -8.90 -12.39
C ALA A 421 41.32 -9.07 -13.92
N ASN A 422 40.65 -10.07 -14.49
CA ASN A 422 40.59 -10.28 -15.94
C ASN A 422 39.49 -9.46 -16.62
N GLY A 423 38.61 -8.82 -15.84
CA GLY A 423 37.38 -8.20 -16.27
C GLY A 423 36.29 -9.21 -16.60
N ALA A 424 35.05 -8.86 -16.30
CA ALA A 424 33.88 -9.70 -16.57
C ALA A 424 32.86 -8.98 -17.45
N ASP A 425 32.02 -9.78 -18.12
CA ASP A 425 30.79 -9.32 -18.76
C ASP A 425 29.64 -9.30 -17.73
N LEU A 426 28.54 -8.62 -18.06
CA LEU A 426 27.34 -8.65 -17.22
C LEU A 426 26.78 -10.07 -17.12
N LEU A 427 26.47 -10.49 -15.90
CA LEU A 427 25.86 -11.77 -15.57
C LEU A 427 24.37 -11.58 -15.32
N LYS A 428 23.53 -12.33 -16.06
CA LYS A 428 22.09 -12.38 -15.77
C LYS A 428 21.85 -13.30 -14.57
N VAL A 429 21.19 -12.77 -13.56
CA VAL A 429 20.74 -13.51 -12.38
C VAL A 429 19.51 -14.35 -12.76
N PRO A 430 19.49 -15.65 -12.44
CA PRO A 430 18.37 -16.53 -12.80
C PRO A 430 17.11 -16.22 -11.99
N ASP A 431 15.94 -16.36 -12.62
CA ASP A 431 14.67 -16.38 -11.89
C ASP A 431 14.52 -17.73 -11.20
N GLN A 432 14.44 -17.75 -9.87
CA GLN A 432 14.31 -18.98 -9.10
C GLN A 432 13.23 -18.85 -8.03
N TYR A 433 12.44 -19.91 -7.88
CA TYR A 433 11.46 -19.99 -6.80
C TYR A 433 12.17 -20.08 -5.45
N PRO A 434 11.71 -19.33 -4.43
CA PRO A 434 12.21 -19.48 -3.08
C PRO A 434 12.14 -20.93 -2.61
N ALA A 435 13.16 -21.39 -1.88
CA ALA A 435 13.32 -22.78 -1.47
C ALA A 435 12.21 -23.26 -0.52
N ARG A 436 11.63 -22.35 0.27
CA ARG A 436 10.56 -22.62 1.24
C ARG A 436 9.64 -21.41 1.44
N PRO A 437 8.43 -21.60 2.02
CA PRO A 437 7.55 -20.49 2.32
C PRO A 437 8.23 -19.47 3.26
N MET A 438 8.31 -18.22 2.80
CA MET A 438 8.78 -17.10 3.62
C MET A 438 7.72 -16.66 4.62
N ILE A 439 6.44 -16.86 4.29
CA ILE A 439 5.29 -16.60 5.14
C ILE A 439 4.44 -17.86 5.22
N GLU A 440 4.19 -18.32 6.43
CA GLU A 440 3.22 -19.37 6.71
C GLU A 440 2.08 -18.81 7.54
N PHE A 441 0.84 -19.14 7.16
CA PHE A 441 -0.37 -18.66 7.81
C PHE A 441 -1.25 -19.82 8.24
N ILE A 442 -1.65 -19.86 9.50
CA ILE A 442 -2.61 -20.84 10.01
C ILE A 442 -3.75 -20.08 10.66
N SER A 443 -4.99 -20.36 10.26
CA SER A 443 -6.17 -19.84 10.93
C SER A 443 -7.10 -20.95 11.40
N THR A 444 -7.66 -20.80 12.59
CA THR A 444 -8.81 -21.57 13.05
C THR A 444 -9.98 -20.62 13.26
N ILE A 445 -11.09 -20.86 12.56
CA ILE A 445 -12.31 -20.05 12.58
C ILE A 445 -13.43 -20.92 13.15
N ASP A 446 -14.00 -20.52 14.28
CA ASP A 446 -15.08 -21.26 14.94
C ASP A 446 -16.45 -20.76 14.48
N MET A 447 -16.99 -21.38 13.43
CA MET A 447 -18.29 -21.02 12.87
C MET A 447 -19.44 -21.78 13.54
N ARG A 448 -19.20 -22.58 14.60
CA ARG A 448 -20.24 -23.44 15.19
C ARG A 448 -21.47 -22.67 15.65
N GLY A 449 -21.30 -21.39 15.99
CA GLY A 449 -22.39 -20.47 16.35
C GLY A 449 -23.42 -20.26 15.23
N GLY A 450 -23.04 -20.37 13.96
CA GLY A 450 -23.93 -20.16 12.82
C GLY A 450 -23.22 -19.50 11.64
N ILE A 451 -23.80 -19.63 10.44
CA ILE A 451 -23.17 -19.16 9.20
C ILE A 451 -23.29 -17.64 8.95
N ASN A 452 -24.20 -16.96 9.65
CA ASN A 452 -24.42 -15.52 9.49
C ASN A 452 -23.93 -14.72 10.70
N LEU A 453 -23.04 -15.32 11.50
CA LEU A 453 -22.59 -14.75 12.75
C LEU A 453 -21.08 -14.54 12.73
N PRO A 454 -20.58 -13.45 13.30
CA PRO A 454 -19.15 -13.29 13.49
C PRO A 454 -18.58 -14.48 14.29
N ALA A 455 -17.46 -15.02 13.83
CA ALA A 455 -16.85 -16.24 14.35
C ALA A 455 -15.56 -15.96 15.13
N ALA A 456 -15.37 -16.62 16.27
CA ALA A 456 -14.11 -16.54 17.00
C ALA A 456 -12.97 -17.10 16.14
N THR A 457 -11.85 -16.41 16.08
CA THR A 457 -10.77 -16.75 15.15
C THR A 457 -9.42 -16.63 15.82
N LYS A 458 -8.58 -17.65 15.64
CA LYS A 458 -7.18 -17.64 16.04
C LYS A 458 -6.30 -17.65 14.80
N LEU A 459 -5.43 -16.67 14.68
CA LEU A 459 -4.48 -16.55 13.59
C LEU A 459 -3.05 -16.78 14.11
N LYS A 460 -2.25 -17.51 13.33
CA LYS A 460 -0.81 -17.65 13.53
C LYS A 460 -0.10 -17.35 12.21
N PHE A 461 0.78 -16.37 12.21
CA PHE A 461 1.68 -16.09 11.11
C PHE A 461 3.11 -16.43 11.51
N THR A 462 3.85 -17.09 10.64
CA THR A 462 5.28 -17.32 10.80
C THR A 462 6.02 -16.75 9.61
N TYR A 463 6.82 -15.72 9.87
CA TYR A 463 7.75 -15.11 8.93
C TYR A 463 9.13 -15.72 9.12
N ARG A 464 9.90 -15.84 8.04
CA ARG A 464 11.24 -16.44 8.05
C ARG A 464 12.29 -15.54 7.41
N GLY A 465 13.55 -15.83 7.70
CA GLY A 465 14.67 -15.24 7.00
C GLY A 465 14.81 -13.73 7.24
N PRO A 466 15.23 -12.97 6.21
CA PRO A 466 15.36 -11.51 6.28
C PRO A 466 14.09 -10.77 6.70
N MET A 467 12.91 -11.27 6.33
CA MET A 467 11.65 -10.66 6.75
C MET A 467 11.48 -10.71 8.27
N ALA A 468 11.78 -11.85 8.90
CA ALA A 468 11.68 -12.00 10.35
C ALA A 468 12.70 -11.12 11.11
N GLY A 469 13.94 -11.07 10.61
CA GLY A 469 14.99 -10.22 11.19
C GLY A 469 14.64 -8.74 11.12
N MET A 470 14.18 -8.26 9.96
CA MET A 470 13.72 -6.88 9.79
C MET A 470 12.53 -6.56 10.71
N MET A 471 11.59 -7.50 10.84
CA MET A 471 10.43 -7.35 11.70
C MET A 471 10.83 -7.16 13.16
N ASN A 472 11.74 -7.99 13.68
CA ASN A 472 12.26 -7.88 15.05
C ASN A 472 12.95 -6.53 15.28
N THR A 473 13.84 -6.12 14.37
CA THR A 473 14.54 -4.81 14.44
C THR A 473 13.54 -3.65 14.46
N ASN A 474 12.52 -3.69 13.60
CA ASN A 474 11.49 -2.66 13.53
C ASN A 474 10.64 -2.59 14.78
N LEU A 475 10.29 -3.73 15.39
CA LEU A 475 9.50 -3.76 16.61
C LEU A 475 10.28 -3.23 17.83
N ASN A 476 11.59 -3.47 17.90
CA ASN A 476 12.41 -3.06 19.05
C ASN A 476 12.64 -1.55 19.15
N ARG A 477 12.39 -0.79 18.08
CA ARG A 477 12.44 0.68 18.07
C ARG A 477 11.08 1.36 18.31
N LEU A 478 9.99 0.58 18.39
CA LEU A 478 8.65 1.10 18.55
C LEU A 478 8.21 1.03 20.01
N ASP A 479 7.44 2.03 20.44
CA ASP A 479 6.72 1.98 21.70
C ASP A 479 5.56 0.96 21.66
N LYS A 480 4.84 0.82 22.77
CA LYS A 480 3.77 -0.18 22.87
C LYS A 480 2.69 0.00 21.79
N GLU A 481 2.28 1.23 21.51
CA GLU A 481 1.24 1.52 20.54
C GLU A 481 1.73 1.30 19.10
N GLY A 482 2.95 1.75 18.78
CA GLY A 482 3.61 1.52 17.50
C GLY A 482 3.80 0.04 17.21
N ARG A 483 4.19 -0.76 18.22
CA ARG A 483 4.31 -2.22 18.10
C ARG A 483 2.97 -2.87 17.76
N GLU A 484 1.90 -2.52 18.47
CA GLU A 484 0.56 -3.04 18.21
C GLU A 484 0.10 -2.70 16.78
N LYS A 485 0.26 -1.43 16.35
CA LYS A 485 -0.09 -0.99 14.98
C LYS A 485 0.70 -1.73 13.92
N PHE A 486 2.00 -1.93 14.13
CA PHE A 486 2.87 -2.65 13.21
C PHE A 486 2.44 -4.13 13.09
N LEU A 487 2.23 -4.82 14.21
CA LEU A 487 1.82 -6.23 14.23
C LEU A 487 0.45 -6.44 13.59
N ILE A 488 -0.51 -5.56 13.89
CA ILE A 488 -1.83 -5.57 13.24
C ILE A 488 -1.67 -5.34 11.73
N GLY A 489 -0.80 -4.40 11.32
CA GLY A 489 -0.50 -4.16 9.91
C GLY A 489 0.06 -5.39 9.19
N ALA A 490 0.91 -6.17 9.86
CA ALA A 490 1.51 -7.37 9.30
C ALA A 490 0.48 -8.48 9.02
N ILE A 491 -0.59 -8.58 9.82
CA ILE A 491 -1.63 -9.60 9.70
C ILE A 491 -2.89 -9.15 8.95
N ARG A 492 -3.03 -7.85 8.64
CA ARG A 492 -4.22 -7.26 7.97
C ARG A 492 -4.49 -7.77 6.55
N GLN A 493 -3.62 -8.65 6.04
CA GLN A 493 -3.81 -9.33 4.76
C GLN A 493 -4.93 -10.38 4.80
N VAL A 494 -5.49 -10.71 5.97
CA VAL A 494 -6.65 -11.62 6.08
C VAL A 494 -7.94 -10.82 5.87
N PRO A 495 -8.67 -11.03 4.76
CA PRO A 495 -9.96 -10.38 4.55
C PRO A 495 -10.93 -10.73 5.67
N ASN A 496 -11.86 -9.82 5.97
CA ASN A 496 -12.95 -10.01 6.95
C ASN A 496 -12.53 -10.25 8.42
N PHE A 497 -11.25 -10.15 8.76
CA PHE A 497 -10.80 -10.20 10.15
C PHE A 497 -10.98 -8.85 10.85
N ASN A 498 -11.84 -8.81 11.88
CA ASN A 498 -12.21 -7.62 12.65
C ASN A 498 -12.05 -7.88 14.17
N GLY A 499 -11.96 -6.82 14.98
CA GLY A 499 -11.99 -6.92 16.44
C GLY A 499 -10.96 -7.91 17.01
N ALA A 500 -9.71 -7.48 17.14
CA ALA A 500 -8.61 -8.32 17.61
C ALA A 500 -8.24 -8.03 19.07
N THR A 501 -7.72 -9.05 19.75
CA THR A 501 -6.89 -8.87 20.94
C THR A 501 -5.54 -8.26 20.56
N SER A 502 -4.75 -7.86 21.55
CA SER A 502 -3.37 -7.45 21.31
C SER A 502 -2.57 -8.63 20.72
N PRO A 503 -1.93 -8.47 19.54
CA PRO A 503 -1.13 -9.55 18.98
C PRO A 503 0.07 -9.91 19.85
N GLU A 504 0.32 -11.20 20.02
CA GLU A 504 1.53 -11.74 20.62
C GLU A 504 2.62 -11.87 19.55
N PHE A 505 3.86 -11.54 19.90
CA PHE A 505 5.01 -11.63 19.02
C PHE A 505 6.15 -12.39 19.70
N GLU A 506 6.68 -13.39 18.98
CA GLU A 506 7.84 -14.17 19.39
C GLU A 506 8.88 -14.17 18.26
N PHE A 507 10.14 -13.96 18.60
CA PHE A 507 11.26 -14.07 17.65
C PHE A 507 12.24 -15.14 18.14
N ASP A 508 12.45 -16.17 17.32
CA ASP A 508 13.46 -17.21 17.52
C ASP A 508 14.69 -16.84 16.68
N GLU A 509 15.73 -16.33 17.35
CA GLU A 509 16.99 -15.92 16.71
C GLU A 509 17.73 -17.10 16.07
N ALA A 510 17.66 -18.30 16.67
CA ALA A 510 18.38 -19.47 16.18
C ALA A 510 17.78 -20.02 14.88
N LYS A 511 16.49 -19.78 14.64
CA LYS A 511 15.80 -20.18 13.40
C LYS A 511 15.52 -19.02 12.45
N ALA A 512 15.85 -17.80 12.85
CA ALA A 512 15.44 -16.57 12.18
C ALA A 512 13.94 -16.56 11.82
N THR A 513 13.09 -16.92 12.80
CA THR A 513 11.64 -16.95 12.62
C THR A 513 10.93 -15.98 13.55
N ALA A 514 9.96 -15.26 13.00
CA ALA A 514 9.05 -14.38 13.74
C ALA A 514 7.65 -14.96 13.70
N THR A 515 7.06 -15.19 14.87
CA THR A 515 5.68 -15.67 15.00
C THR A 515 4.78 -14.57 15.55
N ILE A 516 3.67 -14.32 14.87
CA ILE A 516 2.57 -13.49 15.37
C ILE A 516 1.39 -14.40 15.66
N THR A 517 0.85 -14.33 16.88
CA THR A 517 -0.42 -14.98 17.23
C THR A 517 -1.43 -13.92 17.65
N VAL A 518 -2.66 -14.04 17.17
CA VAL A 518 -3.74 -13.13 17.58
C VAL A 518 -5.07 -13.86 17.61
N ASP A 519 -5.90 -13.50 18.59
CA ASP A 519 -7.31 -13.87 18.61
C ASP A 519 -8.12 -12.69 18.06
N GLY A 520 -9.17 -12.97 17.31
CA GLY A 520 -10.07 -11.94 16.81
C GLY A 520 -11.39 -12.51 16.34
N VAL A 521 -12.14 -11.68 15.62
CA VAL A 521 -13.48 -12.02 15.14
C VAL A 521 -13.49 -11.98 13.61
N PHE A 522 -13.78 -13.12 13.00
CA PHE A 522 -13.92 -13.22 11.55
C PHE A 522 -15.37 -12.98 11.14
N GLN A 523 -15.57 -12.01 10.25
CA GLN A 523 -16.87 -11.77 9.63
C GLN A 523 -17.07 -12.77 8.49
N GLN A 524 -18.13 -13.54 8.56
CA GLN A 524 -18.44 -14.51 7.51
C GLN A 524 -19.07 -13.81 6.31
N ASN A 525 -18.78 -14.28 5.09
CA ASN A 525 -19.18 -13.65 3.83
C ASN A 525 -20.11 -14.53 3.00
N TRP A 526 -21.05 -15.21 3.66
CA TRP A 526 -22.07 -16.00 2.97
C TRP A 526 -23.02 -15.11 2.18
N SER A 527 -23.28 -15.50 0.95
CA SER A 527 -24.32 -14.95 0.09
C SER A 527 -25.48 -15.92 0.02
N ARG A 528 -26.71 -15.43 -0.18
CA ARG A 528 -27.89 -16.30 -0.37
C ARG A 528 -28.32 -16.28 -1.82
N SER A 529 -28.55 -17.45 -2.40
CA SER A 529 -29.10 -17.61 -3.76
C SER A 529 -29.82 -18.95 -3.87
N ASN A 530 -30.96 -18.98 -4.56
CA ASN A 530 -31.77 -20.19 -4.76
C ASN A 530 -32.07 -20.94 -3.45
N ASN A 531 -32.43 -20.18 -2.40
CA ASN A 531 -32.69 -20.67 -1.05
C ASN A 531 -31.52 -21.46 -0.40
N ARG A 532 -30.29 -21.21 -0.83
CA ARG A 532 -29.07 -21.73 -0.22
C ARG A 532 -28.15 -20.61 0.17
N TYR A 533 -27.38 -20.80 1.23
CA TYR A 533 -26.24 -19.96 1.53
C TYR A 533 -25.01 -20.54 0.83
N GLU A 534 -24.22 -19.68 0.21
CA GLU A 534 -22.97 -20.05 -0.44
C GLU A 534 -21.85 -19.02 -0.23
N PHE A 535 -20.61 -19.50 -0.13
CA PHE A 535 -19.42 -18.67 -0.18
C PHE A 535 -18.26 -19.38 -0.91
N ASP A 536 -17.32 -18.59 -1.42
CA ASP A 536 -16.05 -19.07 -1.99
C ASP A 536 -14.98 -19.09 -0.88
N PRO A 537 -14.52 -20.28 -0.44
CA PRO A 537 -13.56 -20.39 0.65
C PRO A 537 -12.11 -20.06 0.25
N VAL A 538 -11.79 -20.06 -1.05
CA VAL A 538 -10.44 -19.77 -1.54
C VAL A 538 -10.30 -18.28 -1.85
N GLY A 539 -11.35 -17.66 -2.41
CA GLY A 539 -11.45 -16.22 -2.61
C GLY A 539 -10.35 -15.62 -3.50
N PHE A 540 -9.62 -16.47 -4.24
CA PHE A 540 -8.49 -16.03 -5.06
C PHE A 540 -8.97 -15.52 -6.41
N THR A 541 -8.71 -14.25 -6.69
CA THR A 541 -8.86 -13.67 -8.02
C THR A 541 -7.51 -13.18 -8.53
N ALA A 542 -7.06 -13.72 -9.66
CA ALA A 542 -5.88 -13.18 -10.33
C ALA A 542 -6.25 -11.82 -10.96
N PRO A 543 -5.44 -10.77 -10.77
CA PRO A 543 -5.71 -9.48 -11.39
C PRO A 543 -5.69 -9.63 -12.92
N PRO A 544 -6.56 -8.89 -13.64
CA PRO A 544 -6.53 -8.91 -15.09
C PRO A 544 -5.19 -8.39 -15.59
N PRO A 545 -4.68 -8.92 -16.73
CA PRO A 545 -3.45 -8.40 -17.30
C PRO A 545 -3.60 -6.94 -17.71
N PRO A 546 -2.54 -6.12 -17.54
CA PRO A 546 -2.57 -4.72 -17.93
C PRO A 546 -2.77 -4.56 -19.44
N ASP A 547 -3.25 -3.38 -19.83
CA ASP A 547 -3.56 -3.08 -21.23
C ASP A 547 -2.29 -3.02 -22.10
N ARG A 548 -2.41 -3.59 -23.31
CA ARG A 548 -1.40 -3.58 -24.39
C ARG A 548 -2.03 -3.25 -25.75
N SER A 549 -3.23 -2.67 -25.76
CA SER A 549 -3.98 -2.34 -26.98
C SER A 549 -3.37 -1.21 -27.80
N ARG A 550 -2.69 -0.24 -27.16
CA ARG A 550 -2.03 0.87 -27.86
C ARG A 550 -0.86 0.35 -28.69
N ALA A 551 -0.75 0.84 -29.93
CA ALA A 551 0.33 0.44 -30.85
C ALA A 551 1.75 0.64 -30.27
N ILE A 552 1.95 1.67 -29.44
CA ILE A 552 3.23 1.95 -28.76
C ILE A 552 3.54 0.99 -27.60
N TRP A 553 2.56 0.21 -27.14
CA TRP A 553 2.70 -0.72 -26.01
C TRP A 553 2.65 -2.19 -26.43
N LYS A 554 2.23 -2.47 -27.67
CA LYS A 554 1.87 -3.83 -28.13
C LYS A 554 2.94 -4.90 -27.89
N ASP A 555 4.22 -4.53 -27.91
CA ASP A 555 5.37 -5.44 -27.76
C ASP A 555 6.03 -5.32 -26.38
N ILE A 556 5.52 -4.46 -25.48
CA ILE A 556 6.10 -4.23 -24.16
C ILE A 556 5.65 -5.36 -23.21
N PRO A 557 6.57 -6.13 -22.61
CA PRO A 557 6.23 -7.16 -21.64
C PRO A 557 5.61 -6.59 -20.37
N VAL A 558 5.05 -7.46 -19.54
CA VAL A 558 4.52 -7.14 -18.22
C VAL A 558 5.50 -7.64 -17.17
N PHE A 559 6.02 -6.72 -16.35
CA PHE A 559 6.80 -7.02 -15.17
C PHE A 559 5.92 -7.65 -14.08
N ILE A 560 6.38 -8.77 -13.54
CA ILE A 560 5.78 -9.45 -12.40
C ILE A 560 6.70 -9.22 -11.20
N PRO A 561 6.29 -8.37 -10.25
CA PRO A 561 7.09 -8.13 -9.07
C PRO A 561 7.26 -9.42 -8.27
N PRO A 562 8.43 -9.64 -7.68
CA PRO A 562 8.60 -10.75 -6.77
C PRO A 562 7.71 -10.57 -5.56
N THR A 563 6.95 -11.60 -5.21
CA THR A 563 6.13 -11.64 -4.00
C THR A 563 6.61 -12.81 -3.14
N PRO A 564 6.61 -12.67 -1.80
CA PRO A 564 7.05 -13.75 -0.92
C PRO A 564 6.30 -15.05 -1.22
N PHE A 565 7.02 -16.18 -1.23
CA PHE A 565 6.37 -17.48 -1.26
C PHE A 565 5.54 -17.64 0.02
N MET A 566 4.22 -17.78 -0.14
CA MET A 566 3.28 -17.98 0.95
C MET A 566 2.70 -19.40 0.95
N SER A 567 2.50 -19.95 2.13
CA SER A 567 1.64 -21.12 2.35
C SER A 567 0.64 -20.85 3.46
N GLY A 568 -0.56 -21.39 3.35
CA GLY A 568 -1.53 -21.26 4.41
C GLY A 568 -2.44 -22.46 4.60
N ARG A 569 -2.98 -22.57 5.81
CA ARG A 569 -4.01 -23.54 6.20
C ARG A 569 -5.12 -22.84 6.97
N MET A 570 -6.33 -22.89 6.47
CA MET A 570 -7.51 -22.38 7.14
C MET A 570 -8.38 -23.55 7.58
N VAL A 571 -8.68 -23.60 8.86
CA VAL A 571 -9.52 -24.60 9.50
C VAL A 571 -10.79 -23.91 9.96
N MET A 572 -11.94 -24.29 9.43
CA MET A 572 -13.23 -23.75 9.83
C MET A 572 -14.08 -24.83 10.51
N LEU A 573 -14.49 -24.60 11.75
CA LEU A 573 -15.35 -25.51 12.51
C LEU A 573 -16.81 -25.21 12.15
N LEU A 574 -17.45 -26.10 11.40
CA LEU A 574 -18.78 -25.85 10.84
C LEU A 574 -19.90 -26.06 11.88
N PRO A 575 -21.02 -25.31 11.79
CA PRO A 575 -22.25 -25.61 12.54
C PRO A 575 -22.67 -27.06 12.37
N ASP A 576 -23.24 -27.65 13.42
CA ASP A 576 -23.88 -28.97 13.38
C ASP A 576 -23.02 -30.09 12.77
N LYS A 577 -21.70 -29.99 12.96
CA LYS A 577 -20.70 -30.90 12.38
C LYS A 577 -20.81 -30.97 10.84
N GLY A 578 -21.18 -29.86 10.20
CA GLY A 578 -21.32 -29.75 8.74
C GLY A 578 -22.63 -30.33 8.19
N LYS A 579 -23.61 -30.68 9.03
CA LYS A 579 -24.90 -31.20 8.54
C LYS A 579 -25.59 -30.16 7.64
N GLY A 580 -25.94 -30.60 6.43
CA GLY A 580 -26.56 -29.72 5.44
C GLY A 580 -25.58 -28.74 4.79
N ILE A 581 -24.27 -28.92 4.93
CA ILE A 581 -23.22 -28.16 4.25
C ILE A 581 -22.43 -29.09 3.33
N SER A 582 -22.15 -28.65 2.11
CA SER A 582 -21.47 -29.43 1.07
C SER A 582 -20.48 -28.58 0.29
N LEU A 583 -19.50 -29.24 -0.35
CA LEU A 583 -18.61 -28.63 -1.33
C LEU A 583 -19.10 -28.91 -2.75
N ASP A 584 -18.99 -27.92 -3.61
CA ASP A 584 -19.17 -28.01 -5.04
C ASP A 584 -17.94 -27.39 -5.75
N GLY A 585 -17.70 -27.76 -7.01
CA GLY A 585 -16.57 -27.29 -7.81
C GLY A 585 -15.25 -28.04 -7.58
N ASP A 586 -14.17 -27.47 -8.12
CA ASP A 586 -12.85 -28.11 -8.17
C ASP A 586 -12.11 -28.00 -6.83
N GLN A 587 -12.26 -29.00 -5.96
CA GLN A 587 -11.69 -29.02 -4.59
C GLN A 587 -10.16 -28.98 -4.54
N GLN A 588 -9.49 -29.45 -5.57
CA GLN A 588 -8.03 -29.46 -5.69
C GLN A 588 -7.63 -28.82 -7.01
N LYS A 589 -6.70 -27.86 -6.97
CA LYS A 589 -6.20 -27.20 -8.17
C LYS A 589 -4.75 -26.83 -8.01
N GLN A 590 -3.98 -27.07 -9.06
CA GLN A 590 -2.63 -26.55 -9.22
C GLN A 590 -2.56 -25.89 -10.61
N ILE A 591 -2.17 -24.62 -10.64
CA ILE A 591 -2.07 -23.86 -11.88
C ILE A 591 -0.75 -23.09 -11.93
N GLU A 592 -0.12 -23.12 -13.09
CA GLU A 592 1.06 -22.32 -13.40
C GLU A 592 0.66 -21.22 -14.40
N LEU A 593 0.69 -19.98 -13.91
CA LEU A 593 0.46 -18.80 -14.73
C LEU A 593 1.79 -18.32 -15.32
N PRO A 594 1.76 -17.71 -16.52
CA PRO A 594 2.92 -17.01 -17.07
C PRO A 594 3.54 -16.02 -16.06
N GLY A 595 4.86 -15.84 -16.18
CA GLY A 595 5.66 -15.01 -15.27
C GLY A 595 6.05 -15.73 -13.98
N ASN A 596 6.28 -17.04 -14.05
CA ASN A 596 6.72 -17.90 -12.94
C ASN A 596 5.84 -17.81 -11.69
N ARG A 597 4.51 -17.92 -11.85
CA ARG A 597 3.57 -17.91 -10.72
C ARG A 597 2.86 -19.25 -10.60
N ARG A 598 2.91 -19.85 -9.43
CA ARG A 598 2.26 -21.12 -9.11
C ARG A 598 1.25 -20.91 -8.00
N TYR A 599 0.03 -21.35 -8.26
CA TYR A 599 -1.06 -21.36 -7.30
C TYR A 599 -1.48 -22.80 -7.08
N GLN A 600 -1.60 -23.18 -5.81
CA GLN A 600 -2.08 -24.49 -5.43
C GLN A 600 -3.07 -24.35 -4.29
N TYR A 601 -4.18 -25.07 -4.35
CA TYR A 601 -5.06 -25.23 -3.21
C TYR A 601 -5.68 -26.63 -3.13
N ASP A 602 -6.08 -27.01 -1.93
CA ASP A 602 -6.84 -28.21 -1.57
C ASP A 602 -7.90 -27.81 -0.55
N VAL A 603 -9.16 -28.18 -0.79
CA VAL A 603 -10.31 -27.88 0.06
C VAL A 603 -11.06 -29.16 0.37
N SER A 604 -11.34 -29.43 1.64
CA SER A 604 -12.10 -30.61 2.04
C SER A 604 -13.02 -30.33 3.21
N ILE A 605 -14.12 -31.08 3.32
CA ILE A 605 -14.95 -31.14 4.53
C ILE A 605 -14.85 -32.54 5.12
N LYS A 606 -14.40 -32.64 6.37
CA LYS A 606 -14.32 -33.91 7.11
C LYS A 606 -14.67 -33.71 8.58
N ASP A 607 -15.54 -34.56 9.12
CA ASP A 607 -15.92 -34.57 10.54
C ASP A 607 -16.37 -33.20 11.09
N GLY A 608 -17.06 -32.41 10.25
CA GLY A 608 -17.53 -31.06 10.59
C GLY A 608 -16.48 -29.96 10.50
N VAL A 609 -15.32 -30.24 9.89
CA VAL A 609 -14.23 -29.29 9.68
C VAL A 609 -14.07 -29.06 8.18
N LEU A 610 -14.12 -27.79 7.76
CA LEU A 610 -13.68 -27.36 6.45
C LEU A 610 -12.19 -26.99 6.52
N ASP A 611 -11.34 -27.75 5.83
CA ASP A 611 -9.88 -27.57 5.79
C ASP A 611 -9.47 -27.07 4.40
N ILE A 612 -8.80 -25.91 4.36
CA ILE A 612 -8.36 -25.24 3.15
C ILE A 612 -6.85 -25.07 3.24
N ASN A 613 -6.11 -25.73 2.36
CA ASN A 613 -4.66 -25.59 2.25
C ASN A 613 -4.33 -24.86 0.96
N PHE A 614 -3.41 -23.90 0.99
CA PHE A 614 -2.99 -23.18 -0.21
C PHE A 614 -1.49 -22.85 -0.22
N LYS A 615 -0.94 -22.70 -1.42
CA LYS A 615 0.41 -22.22 -1.69
C LYS A 615 0.40 -21.22 -2.83
N LEU A 616 1.07 -20.09 -2.62
CA LEU A 616 1.25 -19.02 -3.59
C LEU A 616 2.74 -18.81 -3.77
N ASN A 617 3.30 -19.27 -4.88
CA ASN A 617 4.74 -19.23 -5.13
C ASN A 617 5.07 -18.42 -6.39
N HIS A 618 6.02 -17.50 -6.28
CA HIS A 618 6.39 -16.55 -7.32
C HIS A 618 7.92 -16.47 -7.40
N ALA A 619 8.49 -16.71 -8.57
CA ALA A 619 9.91 -16.47 -8.81
C ALA A 619 10.19 -15.06 -9.36
N GLY A 620 9.15 -14.22 -9.47
CA GLY A 620 9.22 -12.97 -10.24
C GLY A 620 9.44 -13.22 -11.73
N GLY A 621 9.67 -12.14 -12.48
CA GLY A 621 10.05 -12.19 -13.89
C GLY A 621 9.10 -11.39 -14.76
N GLU A 622 8.85 -11.88 -15.97
CA GLU A 622 8.10 -11.15 -16.99
C GLU A 622 7.14 -12.04 -17.77
N ILE A 623 6.10 -11.41 -18.30
CA ILE A 623 5.15 -12.02 -19.24
C ILE A 623 5.28 -11.28 -20.55
N SER A 624 5.63 -11.98 -21.63
CA SER A 624 5.68 -11.36 -22.95
C SER A 624 4.27 -10.87 -23.35
N ALA A 625 4.19 -9.81 -24.17
CA ALA A 625 2.89 -9.34 -24.63
C ALA A 625 2.12 -10.43 -25.43
N ALA A 626 2.85 -11.33 -26.09
CA ALA A 626 2.29 -12.48 -26.81
C ALA A 626 1.68 -13.55 -25.89
N ASP A 627 2.10 -13.64 -24.63
CA ASP A 627 1.59 -14.60 -23.64
C ASP A 627 0.38 -14.07 -22.87
N LEU A 628 0.01 -12.79 -23.02
CA LEU A 628 -1.15 -12.22 -22.33
C LEU A 628 -2.48 -12.91 -22.68
N PRO A 629 -2.74 -13.34 -23.93
CA PRO A 629 -3.90 -14.16 -24.23
C PRO A 629 -3.91 -15.50 -23.48
N ASP A 630 -2.76 -16.19 -23.35
CA ASP A 630 -2.67 -17.43 -22.56
C ASP A 630 -2.92 -17.15 -21.08
N LEU A 631 -2.35 -16.07 -20.55
CA LEU A 631 -2.64 -15.62 -19.19
C LEU A 631 -4.14 -15.38 -18.98
N ARG A 632 -4.82 -14.66 -19.89
CA ARG A 632 -6.28 -14.44 -19.80
C ARG A 632 -7.03 -15.76 -19.81
N LYS A 633 -6.64 -16.70 -20.67
CA LYS A 633 -7.23 -18.03 -20.75
C LYS A 633 -7.06 -18.81 -19.43
N LYS A 634 -5.85 -18.85 -18.86
CA LYS A 634 -5.56 -19.53 -17.59
C LYS A 634 -6.24 -18.88 -16.39
N ILE A 635 -6.36 -17.55 -16.37
CA ILE A 635 -7.16 -16.83 -15.36
C ILE A 635 -8.64 -17.23 -15.49
N ALA A 636 -9.17 -17.29 -16.71
CA ALA A 636 -10.54 -17.75 -16.94
C ALA A 636 -10.72 -19.23 -16.55
N GLU A 637 -9.75 -20.09 -16.81
CA GLU A 637 -9.74 -21.49 -16.37
C GLU A 637 -9.70 -21.62 -14.85
N LEU A 638 -8.96 -20.75 -14.16
CA LEU A 638 -8.97 -20.69 -12.70
C LEU A 638 -10.35 -20.35 -12.15
N ALA A 639 -11.04 -19.41 -12.79
CA ALA A 639 -12.41 -19.00 -12.45
C ALA A 639 -13.50 -20.01 -12.88
N ARG A 640 -13.18 -21.04 -13.66
CA ARG A 640 -14.13 -22.13 -13.99
C ARG A 640 -14.30 -23.06 -12.78
N HIS A 641 -15.57 -23.41 -12.51
CA HIS A 641 -15.98 -24.28 -11.40
C HIS A 641 -15.34 -23.88 -10.06
N PRO A 642 -15.53 -22.62 -9.60
CA PRO A 642 -14.97 -22.18 -8.34
C PRO A 642 -15.47 -23.09 -7.23
N VAL A 643 -14.60 -23.37 -6.25
CA VAL A 643 -15.02 -24.09 -5.06
C VAL A 643 -16.08 -23.26 -4.36
N LYS A 644 -17.24 -23.87 -4.09
CA LYS A 644 -18.30 -23.24 -3.31
C LYS A 644 -18.65 -24.13 -2.15
N VAL A 645 -18.71 -23.55 -0.96
CA VAL A 645 -19.36 -24.17 0.19
C VAL A 645 -20.82 -23.77 0.12
N ARG A 646 -21.74 -24.74 0.19
CA ARG A 646 -23.18 -24.53 0.01
C ARG A 646 -23.99 -25.22 1.08
N THR A 647 -25.04 -24.57 1.55
CA THR A 647 -26.04 -25.21 2.40
C THR A 647 -27.07 -26.00 1.58
N SER A 648 -27.81 -26.89 2.24
CA SER A 648 -29.06 -27.44 1.73
C SER A 648 -30.15 -26.36 1.69
N THR A 649 -31.22 -26.61 0.93
CA THR A 649 -32.36 -25.67 0.79
C THR A 649 -33.23 -25.60 2.03
N ASP A 650 -33.15 -26.61 2.91
CA ASP A 650 -33.87 -26.69 4.19
C ASP A 650 -32.99 -26.25 5.39
N TYR A 651 -31.85 -25.62 5.12
CA TYR A 651 -30.92 -25.19 6.16
C TYR A 651 -31.59 -24.22 7.15
N PRO A 652 -31.31 -24.30 8.47
CA PRO A 652 -31.97 -23.48 9.47
C PRO A 652 -31.83 -21.97 9.21
N GLN A 653 -32.93 -21.24 9.41
CA GLN A 653 -32.95 -19.78 9.26
C GLN A 653 -32.00 -19.07 10.23
N PRO A 654 -31.48 -17.88 9.90
CA PRO A 654 -30.44 -17.21 10.69
C PRO A 654 -30.83 -17.02 12.16
N TRP A 655 -32.04 -16.52 12.42
CA TRP A 655 -32.55 -16.32 13.78
C TRP A 655 -32.68 -17.62 14.58
N ALA A 656 -32.95 -18.76 13.93
CA ALA A 656 -33.02 -20.06 14.60
C ALA A 656 -31.63 -20.59 14.99
N GLN A 657 -30.60 -20.23 14.21
CA GLN A 657 -29.20 -20.49 14.57
C GLN A 657 -28.81 -19.67 15.80
N VAL A 658 -29.25 -18.41 15.89
CA VAL A 658 -29.02 -17.54 17.05
C VAL A 658 -29.48 -18.19 18.35
N GLU A 659 -30.74 -18.60 18.43
CA GLU A 659 -31.33 -19.25 19.60
C GLU A 659 -30.58 -20.52 20.01
N LYS A 660 -30.26 -21.36 19.03
CA LYS A 660 -29.54 -22.61 19.28
C LYS A 660 -28.17 -22.34 19.89
N ALA A 661 -27.40 -21.46 19.26
CA ALA A 661 -26.03 -21.22 19.70
C ALA A 661 -25.96 -20.38 20.99
N LYS A 662 -27.00 -19.60 21.32
CA LYS A 662 -27.19 -19.04 22.67
C LYS A 662 -27.38 -20.15 23.72
N LYS A 663 -28.26 -21.11 23.45
CA LYS A 663 -28.50 -22.27 24.33
C LYS A 663 -27.26 -23.14 24.52
N GLU A 664 -26.41 -23.23 23.49
CA GLU A 664 -25.20 -24.05 23.48
C GLU A 664 -23.92 -23.28 23.83
N HIS A 665 -24.02 -22.00 24.23
CA HIS A 665 -22.88 -21.16 24.61
C HIS A 665 -21.81 -21.01 23.51
N LEU A 666 -22.22 -21.04 22.24
CA LEU A 666 -21.30 -21.03 21.09
C LEU A 666 -20.78 -19.63 20.71
N TYR A 667 -21.19 -18.58 21.44
CA TYR A 667 -20.74 -17.19 21.25
C TYR A 667 -19.81 -16.69 22.36
N ASP A 668 -19.61 -17.46 23.42
CA ASP A 668 -18.85 -17.04 24.60
C ASP A 668 -17.43 -16.60 24.23
N GLU A 669 -16.81 -17.30 23.29
CA GLU A 669 -15.46 -16.97 22.83
C GLU A 669 -15.42 -15.65 22.05
N VAL A 670 -16.43 -15.36 21.22
CA VAL A 670 -16.54 -14.07 20.52
C VAL A 670 -16.71 -12.94 21.55
N LEU A 671 -17.58 -13.12 22.54
CA LEU A 671 -17.78 -12.14 23.61
C LEU A 671 -16.52 -11.93 24.45
N ARG A 672 -15.77 -13.01 24.75
CA ARG A 672 -14.48 -12.95 25.44
C ARG A 672 -13.48 -12.10 24.67
N ILE A 673 -13.32 -12.35 23.37
CA ILE A 673 -12.39 -11.61 22.49
C ILE A 673 -12.78 -10.13 22.42
N LEU A 674 -14.06 -9.82 22.22
CA LEU A 674 -14.55 -8.44 22.17
C LEU A 674 -14.40 -7.72 23.52
N GLY A 675 -14.60 -8.43 24.64
CA GLY A 675 -14.34 -7.93 25.99
C GLY A 675 -12.86 -7.61 26.23
N GLN A 676 -11.94 -8.49 25.81
CA GLN A 676 -10.50 -8.24 25.90
C GLN A 676 -10.06 -7.08 25.01
N SER A 677 -10.66 -6.95 23.82
CA SER A 677 -10.44 -5.80 22.95
C SER A 677 -10.79 -4.50 23.67
N ILE A 678 -11.95 -4.42 24.33
CA ILE A 678 -12.35 -3.25 25.13
C ILE A 678 -11.38 -3.00 26.30
N GLN A 679 -10.97 -4.04 27.02
CA GLN A 679 -10.01 -3.90 28.13
C GLN A 679 -8.65 -3.35 27.67
N ALA A 680 -8.22 -3.67 26.45
CA ALA A 680 -6.98 -3.17 25.90
C ALA A 680 -7.01 -1.65 25.65
N LYS A 681 -8.16 -1.10 25.22
CA LYS A 681 -8.38 0.35 25.00
C LYS A 681 -9.80 0.76 25.43
N PRO A 682 -10.02 1.00 26.73
CA PRO A 682 -11.37 1.23 27.28
C PRO A 682 -11.95 2.60 26.93
N ASP A 683 -11.15 3.48 26.33
CA ASP A 683 -11.48 4.83 25.86
C ASP A 683 -11.76 4.88 24.34
N GLU A 684 -11.70 3.77 23.62
CA GLU A 684 -11.97 3.70 22.18
C GLU A 684 -13.43 3.30 21.89
N ALA A 685 -14.27 4.27 21.49
CA ALA A 685 -15.70 4.07 21.21
C ALA A 685 -15.97 2.90 20.25
N LYS A 686 -15.17 2.77 19.18
CA LYS A 686 -15.30 1.72 18.16
C LYS A 686 -15.30 0.30 18.73
N ARG A 687 -14.58 0.04 19.83
CA ARG A 687 -14.49 -1.30 20.43
C ARG A 687 -15.81 -1.70 21.09
N TYR A 688 -16.45 -0.77 21.78
CA TYR A 688 -17.81 -0.95 22.31
C TYR A 688 -18.81 -1.11 21.18
N LEU A 689 -18.73 -0.29 20.12
CA LEU A 689 -19.63 -0.43 18.95
C LEU A 689 -19.49 -1.78 18.25
N THR A 690 -18.27 -2.32 18.17
CA THR A 690 -18.03 -3.66 17.60
C THR A 690 -18.72 -4.73 18.43
N ARG A 691 -18.67 -4.63 19.77
CA ARG A 691 -19.37 -5.56 20.67
C ARG A 691 -20.88 -5.35 20.65
N ALA A 692 -21.35 -4.11 20.63
CA ALA A 692 -22.77 -3.77 20.53
C ALA A 692 -23.40 -4.32 19.24
N ALA A 693 -22.69 -4.23 18.11
CA ALA A 693 -23.15 -4.80 16.84
C ALA A 693 -23.32 -6.33 16.94
N PHE A 694 -22.35 -7.03 17.55
CA PHE A 694 -22.48 -8.47 17.80
C PHE A 694 -23.65 -8.80 18.74
N LEU A 695 -23.76 -8.07 19.86
CA LEU A 695 -24.85 -8.23 20.84
C LEU A 695 -26.23 -7.98 20.20
N THR A 696 -26.33 -7.01 19.28
CA THR A 696 -27.56 -6.74 18.52
C THR A 696 -27.94 -7.92 17.63
N ILE A 697 -26.97 -8.49 16.90
CA ILE A 697 -27.17 -9.67 16.03
C ILE A 697 -27.66 -10.89 16.83
N ILE A 698 -27.17 -11.07 18.07
CA ILE A 698 -27.58 -12.18 18.93
C ILE A 698 -28.77 -11.84 19.86
N PHE A 699 -29.45 -10.72 19.61
CA PHE A 699 -30.62 -10.23 20.36
C PHE A 699 -30.38 -9.92 21.85
N GLU A 700 -29.14 -9.68 22.26
CA GLU A 700 -28.74 -9.20 23.60
C GLU A 700 -28.88 -7.66 23.69
N ARG A 701 -30.10 -7.18 23.48
CA ARG A 701 -30.43 -5.76 23.27
C ARG A 701 -30.00 -4.84 24.41
N GLU A 702 -30.28 -5.23 25.66
CA GLU A 702 -29.91 -4.44 26.85
C GLU A 702 -28.39 -4.26 26.98
N GLN A 703 -27.61 -5.30 26.68
CA GLN A 703 -26.15 -5.22 26.70
C GLN A 703 -25.63 -4.36 25.54
N ALA A 704 -26.23 -4.48 24.36
CA ALA A 704 -25.92 -3.63 23.21
C ALA A 704 -26.17 -2.15 23.51
N LEU A 705 -27.30 -1.81 24.15
CA LEU A 705 -27.63 -0.46 24.60
C LEU A 705 -26.60 0.09 25.58
N ALA A 706 -26.13 -0.73 26.53
CA ALA A 706 -25.10 -0.33 27.49
C ALA A 706 -23.78 0.04 26.78
N ASP A 707 -23.37 -0.78 25.81
CA ASP A 707 -22.16 -0.52 25.02
C ASP A 707 -22.28 0.69 24.10
N MET A 708 -23.40 0.85 23.40
CA MET A 708 -23.67 2.04 22.58
C MET A 708 -23.70 3.30 23.44
N THR A 709 -24.27 3.21 24.64
CA THR A 709 -24.25 4.33 25.60
C THR A 709 -22.84 4.67 26.01
N LYS A 710 -22.01 3.67 26.35
CA LYS A 710 -20.62 3.92 26.67
C LYS A 710 -19.85 4.51 25.49
N ALA A 711 -20.07 4.02 24.28
CA ALA A 711 -19.46 4.56 23.06
C ALA A 711 -19.83 6.03 22.84
N LEU A 712 -21.12 6.39 22.98
CA LEU A 712 -21.60 7.77 22.83
C LEU A 712 -21.05 8.71 23.92
N THR A 713 -20.75 8.21 25.13
CA THR A 713 -20.04 9.03 26.14
C THR A 713 -18.59 9.34 25.77
N LEU A 714 -17.96 8.48 24.97
CA LEU A 714 -16.58 8.66 24.50
C LEU A 714 -16.55 9.53 23.24
N GLN A 715 -17.49 9.29 22.33
CA GLN A 715 -17.61 10.01 21.07
C GLN A 715 -19.06 9.99 20.59
N ALA A 716 -19.67 11.17 20.48
CA ALA A 716 -20.98 11.32 19.85
C ALA A 716 -20.90 10.99 18.35
N ASP A 717 -21.86 10.20 17.87
CA ASP A 717 -21.86 9.68 16.51
C ASP A 717 -23.31 9.43 16.05
N LYS A 718 -23.69 10.01 14.90
CA LYS A 718 -25.04 9.93 14.33
C LYS A 718 -25.47 8.48 14.08
N PRO A 719 -24.71 7.63 13.33
CA PRO A 719 -25.05 6.22 13.15
C PRO A 719 -25.31 5.47 14.45
N THR A 720 -24.53 5.77 15.51
CA THR A 720 -24.72 5.15 16.82
C THR A 720 -26.01 5.60 17.50
N TYR A 721 -26.37 6.89 17.44
CA TYR A 721 -27.67 7.37 17.92
C TYR A 721 -28.83 6.71 17.19
N LEU A 722 -28.76 6.60 15.85
CA LEU A 722 -29.78 5.93 15.04
C LEU A 722 -29.95 4.46 15.44
N ALA A 723 -28.84 3.72 15.58
CA ALA A 723 -28.88 2.32 15.97
C ALA A 723 -29.41 2.12 17.40
N ARG A 724 -29.05 3.01 18.33
CA ARG A 724 -29.52 2.94 19.72
C ARG A 724 -31.00 3.32 19.84
N ALA A 725 -31.47 4.28 19.05
CA ALA A 725 -32.89 4.64 18.97
C ALA A 725 -33.75 3.46 18.50
N GLU A 726 -33.29 2.72 17.49
CA GLU A 726 -34.00 1.52 17.02
C GLU A 726 -34.07 0.44 18.10
N LEU A 727 -32.98 0.18 18.82
CA LEU A 727 -33.00 -0.75 19.95
C LEU A 727 -33.92 -0.29 21.08
N TYR A 728 -33.94 1.01 21.41
CA TYR A 728 -34.91 1.55 22.37
C TYR A 728 -36.34 1.34 21.91
N ARG A 729 -36.63 1.56 20.63
CA ARG A 729 -37.94 1.32 20.03
C ARG A 729 -38.34 -0.14 20.15
N GLU A 730 -37.46 -1.10 19.82
CA GLU A 730 -37.73 -2.53 19.97
C GLU A 730 -38.05 -2.93 21.42
N LEU A 731 -37.45 -2.24 22.41
CA LEU A 731 -37.72 -2.45 23.84
C LEU A 731 -38.89 -1.62 24.39
N GLY A 732 -39.59 -0.86 23.55
CA GLY A 732 -40.72 -0.02 23.94
C GLY A 732 -40.34 1.24 24.74
N GLN A 733 -39.08 1.67 24.66
CA GLN A 733 -38.55 2.87 25.31
C GLN A 733 -38.61 4.08 24.36
N ASP A 734 -39.81 4.38 23.84
CA ASP A 734 -40.05 5.35 22.76
C ASP A 734 -39.53 6.76 23.09
N ASP A 735 -39.65 7.23 24.34
CA ASP A 735 -39.11 8.53 24.77
C ASP A 735 -37.59 8.64 24.61
N LYS A 736 -36.86 7.55 24.90
CA LYS A 736 -35.39 7.52 24.74
C LYS A 736 -35.01 7.43 23.27
N ALA A 737 -35.78 6.67 22.48
CA ALA A 737 -35.58 6.61 21.04
C ALA A 737 -35.77 7.99 20.39
N MET A 738 -36.81 8.74 20.76
CA MET A 738 -37.01 10.12 20.30
C MET A 738 -35.83 11.03 20.70
N ALA A 739 -35.35 10.93 21.94
CA ALA A 739 -34.20 11.72 22.40
C ALA A 739 -32.93 11.46 21.58
N ASP A 740 -32.64 10.19 21.25
CA ASP A 740 -31.51 9.83 20.39
C ASP A 740 -31.67 10.32 18.96
N LEU A 741 -32.88 10.27 18.41
CA LEU A 741 -33.18 10.78 17.07
C LEU A 741 -33.04 12.32 17.02
N HIS A 742 -33.44 13.03 18.06
CA HIS A 742 -33.16 14.45 18.19
C HIS A 742 -31.66 14.73 18.26
N ALA A 743 -30.89 13.97 19.05
CA ALA A 743 -29.44 14.12 19.11
C ALA A 743 -28.76 13.83 17.75
N ALA A 744 -29.27 12.87 16.97
CA ALA A 744 -28.83 12.62 15.61
C ALA A 744 -29.08 13.83 14.68
N LEU A 745 -30.25 14.49 14.81
CA LEU A 745 -30.60 15.69 14.04
C LEU A 745 -29.86 16.95 14.52
N GLU A 746 -29.41 17.02 15.77
CA GLU A 746 -28.51 18.07 16.23
C GLU A 746 -27.14 17.99 15.54
N LEU A 747 -26.66 16.77 15.24
CA LEU A 747 -25.44 16.55 14.46
C LEU A 747 -25.64 16.81 12.97
N ASP A 748 -26.81 16.47 12.43
CA ASP A 748 -27.15 16.63 11.02
C ASP A 748 -28.66 16.92 10.83
N PRO A 749 -29.06 18.20 10.74
CA PRO A 749 -30.48 18.60 10.73
C PRO A 749 -31.29 18.14 9.50
N VAL A 750 -30.62 17.69 8.44
CA VAL A 750 -31.24 17.29 7.17
C VAL A 750 -31.03 15.80 6.87
N ASP A 751 -30.67 15.00 7.88
CA ASP A 751 -30.50 13.56 7.70
C ASP A 751 -31.84 12.84 7.52
N ASP A 752 -32.11 12.37 6.30
CA ASP A 752 -33.37 11.72 5.93
C ASP A 752 -33.71 10.51 6.81
N ALA A 753 -32.71 9.75 7.27
CA ALA A 753 -32.92 8.56 8.09
C ALA A 753 -33.37 8.95 9.51
N ALA A 754 -32.71 9.93 10.13
CA ALA A 754 -33.12 10.47 11.43
C ALA A 754 -34.50 11.14 11.36
N ILE A 755 -34.77 11.93 10.30
CA ILE A 755 -36.06 12.58 10.07
C ILE A 755 -37.16 11.52 9.92
N THR A 756 -36.94 10.50 9.08
CA THR A 756 -37.89 9.40 8.85
C THR A 756 -38.21 8.64 10.15
N SER A 757 -37.17 8.19 10.86
CA SER A 757 -37.36 7.43 12.10
C SER A 757 -38.05 8.25 13.19
N LEU A 758 -37.72 9.54 13.32
CA LEU A 758 -38.36 10.43 14.29
C LEU A 758 -39.84 10.64 13.96
N SER A 759 -40.16 10.99 12.71
CA SER A 759 -41.56 11.23 12.32
C SER A 759 -42.41 9.97 12.38
N ARG A 760 -41.84 8.79 12.08
CA ARG A 760 -42.53 7.51 12.31
C ARG A 760 -42.82 7.31 13.79
N LEU A 761 -41.87 7.58 14.68
CA LEU A 761 -42.05 7.43 16.12
C LEU A 761 -43.02 8.48 16.72
N GLU A 762 -42.95 9.72 16.25
CA GLU A 762 -43.93 10.79 16.53
C GLU A 762 -45.35 10.33 16.13
N ALA A 763 -45.52 9.76 14.94
CA ALA A 763 -46.81 9.21 14.52
C ALA A 763 -47.28 8.03 15.38
N LEU A 764 -46.36 7.14 15.78
CA LEU A 764 -46.70 6.02 16.68
C LEU A 764 -47.17 6.48 18.07
N THR A 765 -46.78 7.69 18.48
CA THR A 765 -47.15 8.37 19.74
C THR A 765 -48.20 9.48 19.54
N TYR A 766 -48.90 9.48 18.40
CA TYR A 766 -50.01 10.38 18.06
C TYR A 766 -49.63 11.86 17.84
N GLN A 767 -48.36 12.15 17.58
CA GLN A 767 -47.83 13.48 17.28
C GLN A 767 -47.81 13.76 15.76
N PHE A 768 -48.96 13.60 15.10
CA PHE A 768 -49.06 13.60 13.63
C PHE A 768 -48.68 14.94 12.98
N ASP A 769 -49.10 16.07 13.54
CA ASP A 769 -48.85 17.39 12.94
C ASP A 769 -47.35 17.71 12.89
N SER A 770 -46.63 17.41 13.96
CA SER A 770 -45.17 17.56 14.03
C SER A 770 -44.47 16.66 13.01
N ALA A 771 -44.89 15.40 12.92
CA ALA A 771 -44.34 14.42 11.99
C ALA A 771 -44.55 14.84 10.53
N ILE A 772 -45.78 15.25 10.17
CA ILE A 772 -46.13 15.70 8.82
C ILE A 772 -45.37 16.97 8.46
N THR A 773 -45.32 17.96 9.35
CA THR A 773 -44.59 19.22 9.11
C THR A 773 -43.10 18.97 8.87
N ARG A 774 -42.50 18.05 9.62
CA ARG A 774 -41.08 17.68 9.45
C ARG A 774 -40.84 16.98 8.12
N MET A 775 -41.71 16.04 7.75
CA MET A 775 -41.65 15.35 6.46
C MET A 775 -41.81 16.34 5.30
N ASP A 776 -42.72 17.30 5.40
CA ASP A 776 -42.92 18.34 4.38
C ASP A 776 -41.66 19.19 4.21
N ALA A 777 -41.06 19.66 5.30
CA ALA A 777 -39.81 20.40 5.25
C ALA A 777 -38.67 19.58 4.61
N ALA A 778 -38.59 18.27 4.88
CA ALA A 778 -37.59 17.38 4.30
C ALA A 778 -37.82 17.16 2.79
N ILE A 779 -39.08 16.99 2.37
CA ILE A 779 -39.46 16.85 0.95
C ILE A 779 -39.18 18.16 0.19
N ASP A 780 -39.52 19.31 0.78
CA ASP A 780 -39.29 20.64 0.19
C ASP A 780 -37.80 20.97 0.04
N ASN A 781 -36.95 20.45 0.92
CA ASN A 781 -35.49 20.57 0.79
C ASN A 781 -34.95 19.82 -0.44
N GLY A 782 -35.74 18.88 -0.99
CA GLY A 782 -35.38 18.08 -2.16
C GLY A 782 -34.23 17.10 -1.90
N GLY A 783 -33.91 16.29 -2.90
CA GLY A 783 -32.79 15.35 -2.83
C GLY A 783 -33.07 14.03 -3.51
N ALA A 784 -32.08 13.14 -3.51
CA ALA A 784 -32.21 11.82 -4.14
C ALA A 784 -33.25 10.92 -3.45
N GLN A 785 -33.55 11.17 -2.18
CA GLN A 785 -34.47 10.36 -1.37
C GLN A 785 -35.90 10.92 -1.28
N GLU A 786 -36.24 11.95 -2.07
CA GLU A 786 -37.55 12.59 -2.03
C GLU A 786 -38.71 11.58 -2.15
N ALA A 787 -38.59 10.61 -3.06
CA ALA A 787 -39.58 9.54 -3.22
C ALA A 787 -39.72 8.63 -1.98
N ALA A 788 -38.64 8.41 -1.23
CA ALA A 788 -38.67 7.64 0.01
C ALA A 788 -39.32 8.43 1.14
N LEU A 789 -39.04 9.74 1.24
CA LEU A 789 -39.69 10.63 2.20
C LEU A 789 -41.21 10.72 1.97
N VAL A 790 -41.66 10.78 0.71
CA VAL A 790 -43.09 10.73 0.39
C VAL A 790 -43.75 9.42 0.84
N GLN A 791 -43.06 8.28 0.72
CA GLN A 791 -43.58 7.00 1.22
C GLN A 791 -43.74 7.03 2.74
N SER A 792 -42.71 7.47 3.47
CA SER A 792 -42.76 7.62 4.93
C SER A 792 -43.88 8.55 5.36
N LYS A 793 -44.05 9.70 4.68
CA LYS A 793 -45.16 10.63 4.93
C LYS A 793 -46.52 9.98 4.68
N ALA A 794 -46.67 9.21 3.61
CA ALA A 794 -47.94 8.54 3.29
C ALA A 794 -48.34 7.51 4.38
N GLU A 795 -47.37 6.80 4.96
CA GLU A 795 -47.60 5.92 6.10
C GLU A 795 -48.08 6.72 7.34
N ILE A 796 -47.46 7.87 7.62
CA ILE A 796 -47.87 8.77 8.70
C ILE A 796 -49.28 9.33 8.48
N LEU A 797 -49.62 9.74 7.25
CA LEU A 797 -50.95 10.20 6.87
C LEU A 797 -52.01 9.10 7.07
N PHE A 798 -51.69 7.85 6.74
CA PHE A 798 -52.57 6.72 7.02
C PHE A 798 -52.88 6.61 8.52
N PHE A 799 -51.86 6.67 9.39
CA PHE A 799 -52.06 6.63 10.85
C PHE A 799 -52.81 7.84 11.42
N ALA A 800 -52.77 8.98 10.72
CA ALA A 800 -53.54 10.17 11.06
C ALA A 800 -55.00 10.12 10.56
N ASP A 801 -55.51 8.94 10.19
CA ASP A 801 -56.82 8.71 9.57
C ASP A 801 -57.03 9.45 8.22
N LYS A 802 -55.95 9.85 7.54
CA LYS A 802 -55.96 10.54 6.25
C LYS A 802 -55.61 9.61 5.09
N SER A 803 -56.25 8.45 5.03
CA SER A 803 -55.93 7.40 4.04
C SER A 803 -56.06 7.84 2.58
N ASN A 804 -57.05 8.68 2.26
CA ASN A 804 -57.20 9.21 0.89
C ASN A 804 -56.05 10.16 0.53
N GLU A 805 -55.64 11.04 1.45
CA GLU A 805 -54.50 11.94 1.22
C GLU A 805 -53.19 11.16 1.08
N ALA A 806 -53.03 10.07 1.85
CA ALA A 806 -51.88 9.17 1.74
C ALA A 806 -51.78 8.57 0.33
N ILE A 807 -52.87 7.97 -0.18
CA ILE A 807 -52.90 7.36 -1.52
C ILE A 807 -52.67 8.41 -2.62
N GLU A 808 -53.30 9.58 -2.51
CA GLU A 808 -53.12 10.67 -3.48
C GLU A 808 -51.68 11.21 -3.50
N SER A 809 -51.02 11.31 -2.35
CA SER A 809 -49.61 11.72 -2.29
C SER A 809 -48.69 10.73 -3.01
N VAL A 810 -48.96 9.43 -2.90
CA VAL A 810 -48.22 8.39 -3.62
C VAL A 810 -48.58 8.39 -5.12
N ASN A 811 -49.83 8.67 -5.50
CA ASN A 811 -50.22 8.84 -6.90
C ASN A 811 -49.41 9.95 -7.58
N ALA A 812 -49.33 11.12 -6.95
CA ALA A 812 -48.53 12.24 -7.44
C ALA A 812 -47.03 11.88 -7.53
N ALA A 813 -46.50 11.13 -6.56
CA ALA A 813 -45.13 10.65 -6.61
C ALA A 813 -44.89 9.65 -7.76
N ILE A 814 -45.84 8.76 -8.05
CA ILE A 814 -45.74 7.81 -9.18
C ILE A 814 -45.73 8.55 -10.51
N GLU A 815 -46.51 9.62 -10.67
CA GLU A 815 -46.46 10.47 -11.87
C GLU A 815 -45.07 11.10 -12.06
N LYS A 816 -44.45 11.53 -10.96
CA LYS A 816 -43.09 12.10 -10.97
C LYS A 816 -42.00 11.04 -11.19
N TRP A 817 -42.16 9.84 -10.65
CA TRP A 817 -41.19 8.74 -10.73
C TRP A 817 -41.83 7.41 -11.16
N PRO A 818 -42.28 7.28 -12.42
CA PRO A 818 -43.08 6.14 -12.88
C PRO A 818 -42.32 4.81 -12.96
N ARG A 819 -41.01 4.80 -12.70
CA ARG A 819 -40.18 3.58 -12.65
C ARG A 819 -39.71 3.23 -11.24
N ASN A 820 -40.19 3.95 -10.21
CA ASN A 820 -39.83 3.65 -8.84
C ASN A 820 -40.75 2.55 -8.27
N ALA A 821 -40.22 1.33 -8.22
CA ALA A 821 -40.96 0.15 -7.77
C ALA A 821 -41.51 0.29 -6.33
N SER A 822 -40.79 0.98 -5.45
CA SER A 822 -41.18 1.18 -4.05
C SER A 822 -42.45 2.02 -3.90
N LEU A 823 -42.70 2.96 -4.81
CA LEU A 823 -43.95 3.76 -4.79
C LEU A 823 -45.18 2.92 -5.12
N TYR A 824 -45.08 2.03 -6.11
CA TYR A 824 -46.15 1.07 -6.41
C TYR A 824 -46.37 0.12 -5.23
N ASN A 825 -45.30 -0.39 -4.63
CA ASN A 825 -45.40 -1.19 -3.42
C ASN A 825 -46.10 -0.41 -2.28
N MET A 826 -45.74 0.86 -2.06
CA MET A 826 -46.35 1.68 -1.01
C MET A 826 -47.84 1.89 -1.25
N ARG A 827 -48.26 2.16 -2.50
CA ARG A 827 -49.68 2.27 -2.82
C ARG A 827 -50.43 0.95 -2.63
N CYS A 828 -49.80 -0.17 -3.00
CA CYS A 828 -50.32 -1.50 -2.72
C CYS A 828 -50.50 -1.74 -1.22
N TRP A 829 -49.47 -1.43 -0.42
CA TRP A 829 -49.48 -1.55 1.03
C TRP A 829 -50.62 -0.74 1.66
N LEU A 830 -50.74 0.55 1.30
CA LEU A 830 -51.80 1.45 1.79
C LEU A 830 -53.20 0.91 1.47
N ARG A 831 -53.43 0.47 0.22
CA ARG A 831 -54.70 -0.16 -0.20
C ARG A 831 -55.02 -1.41 0.61
N GLY A 832 -54.01 -2.25 0.84
CA GLY A 832 -54.13 -3.48 1.65
C GLY A 832 -54.48 -3.21 3.11
N ILE A 833 -53.76 -2.30 3.79
CA ILE A 833 -54.00 -2.00 5.20
C ILE A 833 -55.30 -1.19 5.42
N ALA A 834 -55.67 -0.32 4.48
CA ALA A 834 -56.93 0.44 4.50
C ALA A 834 -58.14 -0.42 4.07
N ASN A 835 -57.91 -1.58 3.47
CA ASN A 835 -58.94 -2.46 2.92
C ASN A 835 -59.80 -1.79 1.84
N VAL A 836 -59.15 -1.07 0.91
CA VAL A 836 -59.78 -0.34 -0.20
C VAL A 836 -59.10 -0.70 -1.52
N ASP A 837 -59.85 -0.70 -2.64
CA ASP A 837 -59.33 -0.94 -4.00
C ASP A 837 -58.34 -2.12 -4.10
N LEU A 838 -58.70 -3.25 -3.49
CA LEU A 838 -57.79 -4.39 -3.29
C LEU A 838 -57.32 -5.02 -4.61
N ASP A 839 -58.15 -4.99 -5.65
CA ASP A 839 -57.78 -5.55 -6.96
C ASP A 839 -56.77 -4.64 -7.68
N GLU A 840 -56.94 -3.32 -7.60
CA GLU A 840 -55.95 -2.35 -8.06
C GLU A 840 -54.66 -2.42 -7.24
N GLY A 841 -54.76 -2.64 -5.93
CA GLY A 841 -53.61 -2.88 -5.04
C GLY A 841 -52.79 -4.10 -5.47
N LYS A 842 -53.44 -5.22 -5.83
CA LYS A 842 -52.72 -6.40 -6.38
C LYS A 842 -51.96 -6.07 -7.66
N ASN A 843 -52.54 -5.25 -8.54
CA ASN A 843 -51.88 -4.81 -9.76
C ASN A 843 -50.64 -3.94 -9.45
N ASP A 844 -50.73 -3.06 -8.45
CA ASP A 844 -49.60 -2.26 -7.99
C ASP A 844 -48.47 -3.13 -7.45
N CYS A 845 -48.78 -4.11 -6.60
CA CYS A 845 -47.79 -5.06 -6.09
C CYS A 845 -47.16 -5.89 -7.23
N ALA A 846 -47.97 -6.39 -8.17
CA ALA A 846 -47.45 -7.13 -9.32
C ALA A 846 -46.51 -6.26 -10.18
N HIS A 847 -46.84 -4.97 -10.35
CA HIS A 847 -46.00 -4.04 -11.08
C HIS A 847 -44.70 -3.72 -10.32
N ALA A 848 -44.76 -3.55 -9.00
CA ALA A 848 -43.57 -3.37 -8.17
C ALA A 848 -42.59 -4.54 -8.30
N ILE A 849 -43.09 -5.78 -8.26
CA ILE A 849 -42.28 -7.00 -8.47
C ILE A 849 -41.65 -7.03 -9.86
N GLN A 850 -42.38 -6.60 -10.90
CA GLN A 850 -41.85 -6.54 -12.27
C GLN A 850 -40.77 -5.47 -12.46
N LEU A 851 -40.84 -4.37 -11.71
CA LEU A 851 -39.93 -3.23 -11.86
C LEU A 851 -38.59 -3.40 -11.14
N GLY A 852 -38.49 -4.22 -10.10
CA GLY A 852 -37.22 -4.36 -9.38
C GLY A 852 -37.11 -5.52 -8.39
N ASP A 853 -36.01 -6.26 -8.51
CA ASP A 853 -35.69 -7.43 -7.67
C ASP A 853 -35.55 -7.08 -6.18
N GLN A 854 -35.05 -5.89 -5.84
CA GLN A 854 -34.79 -5.49 -4.44
C GLN A 854 -36.05 -5.26 -3.60
N ILE A 855 -37.18 -4.88 -4.22
CA ILE A 855 -38.45 -4.65 -3.50
C ILE A 855 -39.36 -5.88 -3.54
N ALA A 856 -39.00 -6.93 -4.29
CA ALA A 856 -39.85 -8.08 -4.54
C ALA A 856 -40.35 -8.74 -3.24
N ALA A 857 -39.48 -8.90 -2.23
CA ALA A 857 -39.87 -9.45 -0.93
C ALA A 857 -40.95 -8.60 -0.23
N ALA A 858 -40.78 -7.28 -0.18
CA ALA A 858 -41.76 -6.37 0.44
C ALA A 858 -43.07 -6.27 -0.35
N ALA A 859 -43.01 -6.38 -1.68
CA ALA A 859 -44.19 -6.38 -2.54
C ALA A 859 -44.98 -7.70 -2.47
N LEU A 860 -44.29 -8.83 -2.33
CA LEU A 860 -44.91 -10.11 -2.02
C LEU A 860 -45.59 -10.07 -0.64
N ASP A 861 -44.92 -9.52 0.38
CA ASP A 861 -45.49 -9.32 1.71
C ASP A 861 -46.74 -8.42 1.69
N SER A 862 -46.69 -7.30 0.95
CA SER A 862 -47.82 -6.38 0.80
C SER A 862 -48.99 -7.02 0.05
N ARG A 863 -48.72 -7.83 -0.99
CA ARG A 863 -49.76 -8.56 -1.71
C ARG A 863 -50.38 -9.66 -0.86
N ALA A 864 -49.58 -10.30 0.00
CA ALA A 864 -50.09 -11.27 0.97
C ALA A 864 -51.04 -10.62 1.99
N MET A 865 -50.80 -9.37 2.41
CA MET A 865 -51.75 -8.60 3.23
C MET A 865 -53.10 -8.44 2.50
N ILE A 866 -53.09 -8.10 1.21
CA ILE A 866 -54.32 -8.01 0.42
C ILE A 866 -55.05 -9.36 0.37
N TYR A 867 -54.34 -10.45 0.04
CA TYR A 867 -54.94 -11.78 0.01
C TYR A 867 -55.50 -12.20 1.37
N TYR A 868 -54.81 -11.86 2.46
CA TYR A 868 -55.30 -12.06 3.81
C TYR A 868 -56.62 -11.33 4.08
N LYS A 869 -56.73 -10.05 3.69
CA LYS A 869 -57.98 -9.27 3.81
C LYS A 869 -59.11 -9.83 2.94
N GLN A 870 -58.77 -10.45 1.81
CA GLN A 870 -59.71 -11.17 0.95
C GLN A 870 -60.07 -12.59 1.46
N HIS A 871 -59.54 -13.01 2.62
CA HIS A 871 -59.64 -14.39 3.14
C HIS A 871 -59.07 -15.47 2.21
N ASN A 872 -58.20 -15.08 1.26
CA ASN A 872 -57.49 -15.98 0.37
C ASN A 872 -56.17 -16.43 1.00
N TYR A 873 -56.28 -17.29 2.01
CA TYR A 873 -55.12 -17.73 2.80
C TYR A 873 -54.11 -18.58 2.02
N THR A 874 -54.53 -19.24 0.93
CA THR A 874 -53.66 -20.07 0.09
C THR A 874 -52.67 -19.23 -0.71
N ASP A 875 -53.14 -18.16 -1.35
CA ASP A 875 -52.26 -17.26 -2.09
C ASP A 875 -51.45 -16.37 -1.13
N ALA A 876 -52.03 -15.98 0.01
CA ALA A 876 -51.31 -15.25 1.06
C ALA A 876 -50.09 -16.03 1.56
N ILE A 877 -50.24 -17.33 1.90
CA ILE A 877 -49.11 -18.13 2.39
C ILE A 877 -48.06 -18.40 1.30
N ALA A 878 -48.48 -18.48 0.03
CA ALA A 878 -47.55 -18.64 -1.09
C ALA A 878 -46.65 -17.41 -1.23
N ASP A 879 -47.23 -16.20 -1.24
CA ASP A 879 -46.49 -14.95 -1.32
C ASP A 879 -45.60 -14.73 -0.09
N ILE A 880 -46.09 -15.03 1.11
CA ILE A 880 -45.28 -14.93 2.35
C ILE A 880 -44.06 -15.86 2.29
N ASN A 881 -44.23 -17.08 1.80
CA ASN A 881 -43.10 -18.00 1.64
C ASN A 881 -42.10 -17.49 0.62
N ALA A 882 -42.56 -16.95 -0.52
CA ALA A 882 -41.69 -16.33 -1.51
C ALA A 882 -40.95 -15.10 -0.96
N ALA A 883 -41.63 -14.27 -0.15
CA ALA A 883 -41.01 -13.13 0.53
C ALA A 883 -39.89 -13.58 1.48
N LEU A 884 -40.12 -14.63 2.29
CA LEU A 884 -39.14 -15.20 3.22
C LEU A 884 -38.02 -16.00 2.52
N GLU A 885 -38.28 -16.50 1.31
CA GLU A 885 -37.26 -17.07 0.42
C GLU A 885 -36.27 -16.02 -0.08
N GLU A 886 -36.68 -14.76 -0.20
CA GLU A 886 -35.78 -13.64 -0.47
C GLU A 886 -35.16 -13.09 0.84
N ASN A 887 -35.98 -12.77 1.84
CA ASN A 887 -35.56 -12.19 3.12
C ASN A 887 -36.08 -12.97 4.36
N PRO A 888 -35.29 -13.86 4.98
CA PRO A 888 -35.75 -14.68 6.11
C PRO A 888 -35.95 -13.95 7.42
N ASN A 889 -35.36 -12.76 7.53
CA ASN A 889 -35.34 -11.97 8.77
C ASN A 889 -36.43 -10.90 8.76
N GLN A 890 -37.38 -10.97 7.82
CA GLN A 890 -38.53 -10.07 7.78
C GLN A 890 -39.55 -10.48 8.86
N SER A 891 -39.47 -9.81 10.02
CA SER A 891 -40.33 -10.08 11.19
C SER A 891 -41.82 -10.01 10.84
N GLY A 892 -42.22 -9.01 10.05
CA GLY A 892 -43.60 -8.83 9.57
C GLY A 892 -44.12 -10.02 8.76
N SER A 893 -43.33 -10.52 7.79
CA SER A 893 -43.71 -11.70 7.01
C SER A 893 -43.77 -12.97 7.85
N LEU A 894 -42.89 -13.13 8.84
CA LEU A 894 -42.97 -14.23 9.81
C LEU A 894 -44.23 -14.12 10.69
N PHE A 895 -44.61 -12.91 11.08
CA PHE A 895 -45.84 -12.66 11.82
C PHE A 895 -47.08 -13.00 10.98
N MET A 896 -47.15 -12.49 9.76
CA MET A 896 -48.24 -12.80 8.82
C MET A 896 -48.27 -14.29 8.48
N LYS A 897 -47.11 -14.95 8.34
CA LYS A 897 -47.02 -16.40 8.19
C LYS A 897 -47.72 -17.12 9.32
N ALA A 898 -47.41 -16.73 10.56
CA ALA A 898 -48.01 -17.33 11.73
C ALA A 898 -49.54 -17.17 11.73
N VAL A 899 -50.03 -15.95 11.47
CA VAL A 899 -51.46 -15.64 11.41
C VAL A 899 -52.16 -16.49 10.34
N VAL A 900 -51.66 -16.49 9.11
CA VAL A 900 -52.25 -17.24 7.99
C VAL A 900 -52.19 -18.75 8.21
N GLU A 901 -51.07 -19.28 8.73
CA GLU A 901 -50.95 -20.70 9.06
C GLU A 901 -51.93 -21.13 10.15
N ARG A 902 -52.24 -20.24 11.11
CA ARG A 902 -53.27 -20.49 12.11
C ARG A 902 -54.66 -20.60 11.48
N GLU A 903 -55.02 -19.69 10.57
CA GLU A 903 -56.29 -19.74 9.82
C GLU A 903 -56.39 -21.02 8.96
N LEU A 904 -55.25 -21.50 8.45
CA LEU A 904 -55.14 -22.78 7.72
C LEU A 904 -55.09 -24.03 8.63
N GLY A 905 -55.14 -23.88 9.95
CA GLY A 905 -55.08 -24.99 10.92
C GLY A 905 -53.69 -25.61 11.14
N LYS A 906 -52.63 -25.00 10.61
CA LYS A 906 -51.22 -25.44 10.69
C LYS A 906 -50.56 -24.97 11.98
N LYS A 907 -50.99 -25.53 13.12
CA LYS A 907 -50.62 -25.05 14.46
C LYS A 907 -49.13 -25.11 14.77
N ALA A 908 -48.41 -26.13 14.31
CA ALA A 908 -47.00 -26.32 14.63
C ALA A 908 -46.10 -25.34 13.87
N GLU A 909 -46.39 -25.14 12.59
CA GLU A 909 -45.73 -24.18 11.70
C GLU A 909 -45.98 -22.76 12.19
N SER A 910 -47.23 -22.46 12.51
CA SER A 910 -47.66 -21.16 13.06
C SER A 910 -46.92 -20.81 14.35
N ALA A 911 -46.77 -21.78 15.28
CA ALA A 911 -46.01 -21.60 16.52
C ALA A 911 -44.51 -21.31 16.29
N LYS A 912 -43.91 -21.90 15.25
CA LYS A 912 -42.52 -21.63 14.87
C LYS A 912 -42.36 -20.25 14.25
N ALA A 913 -43.30 -19.86 13.39
CA ALA A 913 -43.27 -18.57 12.71
C ALA A 913 -43.42 -17.40 13.70
N ILE A 914 -44.38 -17.48 14.65
CA ILE A 914 -44.57 -16.41 15.65
C ILE A 914 -43.38 -16.28 16.61
N ALA A 915 -42.72 -17.39 16.95
CA ALA A 915 -41.52 -17.36 17.79
C ALA A 915 -40.37 -16.62 17.08
N GLY A 916 -40.15 -16.88 15.79
CA GLY A 916 -39.16 -16.16 14.99
C GLY A 916 -39.49 -14.67 14.83
N ALA A 917 -40.76 -14.35 14.59
CA ALA A 917 -41.23 -12.97 14.46
C ALA A 917 -40.95 -12.16 15.74
N ARG A 918 -41.32 -12.69 16.92
CA ARG A 918 -41.10 -12.04 18.23
C ARG A 918 -39.63 -11.89 18.61
N LEU A 919 -38.78 -12.81 18.16
CA LEU A 919 -37.34 -12.73 18.41
C LEU A 919 -36.71 -11.57 17.63
N LEU A 920 -37.06 -11.47 16.34
CA LEU A 920 -36.61 -10.42 15.44
C LEU A 920 -37.17 -9.06 15.84
N ASP A 921 -38.46 -8.98 16.17
CA ASP A 921 -39.13 -7.77 16.62
C ASP A 921 -40.12 -8.09 17.76
N PRO A 922 -39.77 -7.77 19.02
CA PRO A 922 -40.65 -7.98 20.17
C PRO A 922 -41.98 -7.22 20.10
N ARG A 923 -42.10 -6.19 19.27
CA ARG A 923 -43.30 -5.35 19.12
C ARG A 923 -44.12 -5.66 17.88
N VAL A 924 -43.74 -6.65 17.07
CA VAL A 924 -44.41 -6.97 15.80
C VAL A 924 -45.92 -7.13 15.94
N GLU A 925 -46.41 -7.75 17.03
CA GLU A 925 -47.84 -7.88 17.33
C GLU A 925 -48.51 -6.53 17.59
N GLN A 926 -47.86 -5.65 18.35
CA GLN A 926 -48.38 -4.32 18.66
C GLN A 926 -48.44 -3.46 17.40
N GLU A 927 -47.46 -3.59 16.50
CA GLU A 927 -47.43 -2.89 15.22
C GLU A 927 -48.56 -3.37 14.32
N TYR A 928 -48.68 -4.69 14.10
CA TYR A 928 -49.70 -5.26 13.21
C TYR A 928 -51.13 -5.10 13.72
N ALA A 929 -51.32 -4.98 15.05
CA ALA A 929 -52.61 -4.65 15.62
C ALA A 929 -53.14 -3.28 15.12
N ARG A 930 -52.26 -2.33 14.80
CA ARG A 930 -52.63 -1.02 14.23
C ARG A 930 -53.19 -1.14 12.81
N TYR A 931 -52.81 -2.20 12.08
CA TYR A 931 -53.34 -2.52 10.74
C TYR A 931 -54.57 -3.45 10.79
N GLY A 932 -55.12 -3.68 11.99
CA GLY A 932 -56.27 -4.55 12.21
C GLY A 932 -55.97 -6.04 12.08
N VAL A 933 -54.71 -6.47 12.25
CA VAL A 933 -54.31 -7.88 12.28
C VAL A 933 -53.96 -8.28 13.71
N LYS A 934 -54.63 -9.30 14.25
CA LYS A 934 -54.43 -9.77 15.63
C LYS A 934 -53.96 -11.22 15.67
N TRP A 935 -52.91 -11.45 16.44
CA TRP A 935 -52.54 -12.79 16.91
C TRP A 935 -53.45 -13.24 18.06
#